data_AF-A0A397AHY3-F1
#
_entry.id   AF-A0A397AHY3-F1
#
_cell.length_a   1.000
_cell.length_b   1.000
_cell.length_c   1.000
_cell.angle_alpha   90.00
_cell.angle_beta   90.00
_cell.angle_gamma   90.00
#
_symmetry.space_group_name_H-M   'P 1'
#
loop_
_entity.id
_entity.type
_entity.pdbx_description
1 polymer ?
#
loop_
_entity_poly.entity_id
_entity_poly.type
_entity_poly.pdbx_seq_one_letter_code
_entity_poly.pdbx_strand_id
1 'polypeptide(L)'
;MSSEVDGTSDVTLLSCVHGRDRRSQRAIAKRDLQAAIKYGTKEASIKDRWKYTFANIVYITDKTSRREITSFVQRVKVSKVTLEADALVQHEELKASLQLQPNLSTSHTVVVIDMSGSMREADVESFRSRSDAVFATVALDFVGKHLDDGSSINGTDVLTLIEMRDTATTVLFREPITNVLFNKLVSLKNKARPYFHGNYLPALAAVTDALVLDEDTSSAIAVVFLSDGQPSDATSPYGLAFAIRECVRSWGEKFGQRLHVSTIGFGARYVDFCVLKEMAAVATDAGAHGSFTNAQLSAHGLSSTLTDLRSSLSATRTSLITTGLDSLSRGNRVLRQVAREVQFMTLTNDVLADGKWDIYTTSVKKFQLNPTLTRRHGMHNWTPVAMAEGITGGAMRQSVFGEGAERIVYQFCQVQRSSTGVATVVPPMMVAKYSRYVMSNSKEEMHFHEVFCRTQRTAGKYAHRFNADVAKKANNVATITFLECSVYVLDGTSVLVETMLPQAQYKKWNGNNGYVQGQSQVKAPNVHKLLQSLGISQQLEPPPLARATTQSINKPTLDRIEEEDESSDSDCDDDVCPPNLTVQGAGQPRNNNVIIAVEDVPQAFSHFTYFKSRRKALVCDLQGVLNTKSTPPEFHLTDPVIHHRGHGKVRKYGRTDHGIGGMHRFFQTHECNRLCELLNLPKCTRDQHVS
;
A
#
# COMPACT_ATOMS: atom_id res chain seq x y z
N MET A 1 50.22 2.72 -31.94
CA MET A 1 50.23 2.20 -30.56
C MET A 1 48.81 1.93 -30.13
N SER A 2 48.29 0.77 -30.53
CA SER A 2 46.99 0.24 -30.12
C SER A 2 47.19 -0.57 -28.85
N SER A 3 46.58 -0.15 -27.74
CA SER A 3 46.56 -0.89 -26.48
C SER A 3 45.72 -2.17 -26.64
N GLU A 4 46.37 -3.32 -26.69
CA GLU A 4 45.73 -4.64 -26.62
C GLU A 4 44.97 -4.75 -25.28
N VAL A 5 43.67 -4.95 -25.36
CA VAL A 5 42.84 -5.30 -24.20
C VAL A 5 42.86 -6.82 -24.10
N ASP A 6 43.75 -7.35 -23.26
CA ASP A 6 43.81 -8.80 -22.95
C ASP A 6 42.43 -9.32 -22.53
N GLY A 7 42.09 -10.55 -22.93
CA GLY A 7 40.85 -11.21 -22.55
C GLY A 7 40.88 -11.66 -21.09
N THR A 8 39.71 -11.91 -20.48
CA THR A 8 39.62 -12.49 -19.12
C THR A 8 40.19 -13.93 -19.06
N SER A 9 40.36 -14.57 -20.23
CA SER A 9 40.97 -15.88 -20.44
C SER A 9 42.47 -15.93 -20.16
N ASP A 10 43.17 -14.79 -20.16
CA ASP A 10 44.64 -14.74 -20.13
C ASP A 10 45.20 -14.84 -18.70
N VAL A 11 44.34 -14.82 -17.69
CA VAL A 11 44.72 -15.03 -16.28
C VAL A 11 44.89 -16.53 -16.01
N THR A 12 46.13 -17.03 -16.09
CA THR A 12 46.47 -18.42 -15.74
C THR A 12 46.34 -18.64 -14.24
N LEU A 13 45.35 -19.44 -13.82
CA LEU A 13 45.04 -19.63 -12.40
C LEU A 13 44.81 -21.09 -12.00
N LEU A 14 45.48 -21.50 -10.92
CA LEU A 14 45.45 -22.84 -10.33
C LEU A 14 44.52 -22.87 -9.10
N SER A 15 43.52 -23.75 -9.08
CA SER A 15 42.68 -23.95 -7.88
C SER A 15 43.17 -25.16 -7.10
N CYS A 16 43.32 -25.04 -5.77
CA CYS A 16 43.52 -26.22 -4.92
C CYS A 16 42.26 -27.11 -4.91
N VAL A 17 42.40 -28.37 -4.44
CA VAL A 17 41.27 -29.32 -4.33
C VAL A 17 40.14 -28.71 -3.51
N HIS A 18 40.45 -28.16 -2.33
CA HIS A 18 39.47 -27.47 -1.48
C HIS A 18 38.75 -26.30 -2.17
N GLY A 19 39.47 -25.45 -2.91
CA GLY A 19 38.87 -24.32 -3.63
C GLY A 19 37.98 -24.77 -4.79
N ARG A 20 38.39 -25.82 -5.51
CA ARG A 20 37.62 -26.44 -6.59
C ARG A 20 36.32 -27.05 -6.06
N ASP A 21 36.39 -27.80 -4.97
CA ASP A 21 35.23 -28.43 -4.34
C ASP A 21 34.25 -27.37 -3.80
N ARG A 22 34.77 -26.29 -3.21
CA ARG A 22 33.94 -25.16 -2.75
C ARG A 22 33.25 -24.42 -3.89
N ARG A 23 33.89 -24.25 -5.05
CA ARG A 23 33.25 -23.67 -6.24
C ARG A 23 32.16 -24.58 -6.80
N SER A 24 32.42 -25.89 -6.87
CA SER A 24 31.44 -26.87 -7.35
C SER A 24 30.22 -26.98 -6.42
N GLN A 25 30.42 -27.02 -5.10
CA GLN A 25 29.35 -27.03 -4.10
C GLN A 25 28.45 -25.78 -4.13
N ARG A 26 28.90 -24.69 -4.76
CA ARG A 26 28.26 -23.37 -4.73
C ARG A 26 27.92 -22.81 -6.10
N ALA A 27 28.03 -23.64 -7.15
CA ALA A 27 27.78 -23.27 -8.54
C ALA A 27 28.57 -22.02 -9.04
N ILE A 28 29.80 -21.80 -8.54
CA ILE A 28 30.64 -20.65 -8.92
C ILE A 28 31.55 -21.01 -10.10
N ALA A 29 31.46 -20.28 -11.22
CA ALA A 29 32.26 -20.58 -12.40
C ALA A 29 33.72 -20.12 -12.24
N LYS A 30 34.67 -20.85 -12.86
CA LYS A 30 36.11 -20.50 -12.81
C LYS A 30 36.40 -19.14 -13.44
N ARG A 31 35.61 -18.76 -14.46
CA ARG A 31 35.71 -17.47 -15.15
C ARG A 31 35.44 -16.28 -14.21
N ASP A 32 34.58 -16.47 -13.21
CA ASP A 32 34.20 -15.40 -12.28
C ASP A 32 35.37 -15.06 -11.33
N LEU A 33 36.21 -16.04 -11.02
CA LEU A 33 37.46 -15.85 -10.28
C LEU A 33 38.52 -15.09 -11.10
N GLN A 34 38.63 -15.39 -12.39
CA GLN A 34 39.52 -14.64 -13.29
C GLN A 34 39.06 -13.18 -13.42
N ALA A 35 37.74 -12.97 -13.54
CA ALA A 35 37.14 -11.64 -13.52
C ALA A 35 37.36 -10.92 -12.18
N ALA A 36 37.27 -11.64 -11.05
CA ALA A 36 37.50 -11.06 -9.73
C ALA A 36 38.93 -10.59 -9.49
N ILE A 37 39.93 -11.28 -10.04
CA ILE A 37 41.34 -10.85 -9.92
C ILE A 37 41.61 -9.63 -10.80
N LYS A 38 40.94 -9.54 -11.95
CA LYS A 38 41.13 -8.46 -12.92
C LYS A 38 40.33 -7.19 -12.58
N TYR A 39 39.11 -7.35 -12.10
CA TYR A 39 38.13 -6.26 -11.90
C TYR A 39 37.60 -6.13 -10.47
N GLY A 40 37.91 -7.08 -9.58
CA GLY A 40 37.41 -7.10 -8.21
C GLY A 40 38.21 -6.24 -7.23
N THR A 41 37.60 -5.94 -6.09
CA THR A 41 38.24 -5.23 -4.98
C THR A 41 39.22 -6.14 -4.26
N LYS A 42 40.50 -5.75 -4.22
CA LYS A 42 41.59 -6.51 -3.59
C LYS A 42 41.90 -5.97 -2.19
N GLU A 43 41.88 -6.85 -1.19
CA GLU A 43 42.17 -6.55 0.22
C GLU A 43 43.17 -7.56 0.79
N ALA A 44 43.97 -7.17 1.77
CA ALA A 44 44.82 -8.10 2.52
C ALA A 44 43.96 -9.05 3.37
N SER A 45 44.34 -10.33 3.41
CA SER A 45 43.69 -11.38 4.18
C SER A 45 44.68 -12.05 5.14
N ILE A 46 44.18 -12.82 6.11
CA ILE A 46 44.98 -13.42 7.17
C ILE A 46 46.04 -14.37 6.57
N LYS A 47 47.27 -14.35 7.12
CA LYS A 47 48.42 -15.19 6.73
C LYS A 47 48.99 -14.89 5.34
N ASP A 48 49.22 -13.61 5.02
CA ASP A 48 49.87 -13.17 3.77
C ASP A 48 49.10 -13.65 2.53
N ARG A 49 47.78 -13.42 2.53
CA ARG A 49 46.85 -13.85 1.47
C ARG A 49 46.11 -12.65 0.90
N TRP A 50 45.56 -12.81 -0.29
CA TRP A 50 44.72 -11.78 -0.89
C TRP A 50 43.26 -12.20 -0.88
N LYS A 51 42.38 -11.25 -0.54
CA LYS A 51 40.94 -11.36 -0.67
C LYS A 51 40.50 -10.52 -1.85
N TYR A 52 39.84 -11.14 -2.81
CA TYR A 52 39.24 -10.49 -3.97
C TYR A 52 37.73 -10.55 -3.84
N THR A 53 37.03 -9.43 -4.04
CA THR A 53 35.58 -9.35 -3.99
C THR A 53 35.05 -8.84 -5.32
N PHE A 54 34.18 -9.60 -5.99
CA PHE A 54 33.61 -9.23 -7.29
C PHE A 54 32.23 -9.88 -7.48
N ALA A 55 31.25 -9.10 -7.92
CA ALA A 55 29.87 -9.56 -8.14
C ALA A 55 29.29 -10.35 -6.94
N ASN A 56 29.48 -9.84 -5.72
CA ASN A 56 29.11 -10.50 -4.47
C ASN A 56 29.76 -11.87 -4.26
N ILE A 57 30.92 -12.15 -4.83
CA ILE A 57 31.71 -13.36 -4.55
C ILE A 57 33.08 -12.95 -4.02
N VAL A 58 33.44 -13.52 -2.88
CA VAL A 58 34.76 -13.40 -2.25
C VAL A 58 35.62 -14.58 -2.64
N TYR A 59 36.83 -14.31 -3.11
CA TYR A 59 37.86 -15.29 -3.41
C TYR A 59 39.08 -15.02 -2.52
N ILE A 60 39.61 -16.06 -1.89
CA ILE A 60 40.87 -15.99 -1.15
C ILE A 60 41.93 -16.69 -1.98
N THR A 61 42.99 -15.96 -2.31
CA THR A 61 44.16 -16.47 -3.02
C THR A 61 45.39 -16.44 -2.12
N ASP A 62 46.43 -17.15 -2.55
CA ASP A 62 47.75 -17.07 -1.93
C ASP A 62 48.41 -15.68 -2.17
N LYS A 63 49.56 -15.43 -1.54
CA LYS A 63 50.31 -14.16 -1.70
C LYS A 63 50.60 -13.76 -3.15
N THR A 64 50.71 -14.74 -4.05
CA THR A 64 51.02 -14.51 -5.47
C THR A 64 49.79 -14.13 -6.30
N SER A 65 48.57 -14.27 -5.73
CA SER A 65 47.29 -14.14 -6.45
C SER A 65 47.12 -15.12 -7.62
N ARG A 66 47.98 -16.15 -7.74
CA ARG A 66 47.94 -17.14 -8.82
C ARG A 66 47.30 -18.46 -8.40
N ARG A 67 47.06 -18.66 -7.10
CA ARG A 67 46.42 -19.87 -6.57
C ARG A 67 45.20 -19.56 -5.71
N GLU A 68 44.06 -20.12 -6.08
CA GLU A 68 42.84 -20.08 -5.26
C GLU A 68 42.97 -21.01 -4.06
N ILE A 69 42.67 -20.47 -2.88
CA ILE A 69 42.59 -21.22 -1.62
C ILE A 69 41.13 -21.56 -1.30
N THR A 70 40.22 -20.59 -1.39
CA THR A 70 38.78 -20.80 -1.15
C THR A 70 37.96 -19.67 -1.77
N SER A 71 36.66 -19.88 -1.98
CA SER A 71 35.74 -18.85 -2.50
C SER A 71 34.33 -19.02 -1.96
N PHE A 72 33.61 -17.92 -1.75
CA PHE A 72 32.29 -17.87 -1.16
C PHE A 72 31.52 -16.62 -1.56
N VAL A 73 30.20 -16.72 -1.75
CA VAL A 73 29.34 -15.54 -1.98
C VAL A 73 29.37 -14.64 -0.74
N GLN A 74 29.64 -13.34 -0.95
CA GLN A 74 29.49 -12.28 0.04
C GLN A 74 28.02 -12.14 0.41
N ARG A 75 27.69 -12.57 1.62
CA ARG A 75 26.32 -12.62 2.14
C ARG A 75 25.74 -11.22 2.33
N VAL A 76 24.44 -11.07 2.10
CA VAL A 76 23.70 -9.82 2.41
C VAL A 76 23.86 -9.51 3.90
N LYS A 77 24.52 -8.39 4.21
CA LYS A 77 24.69 -7.91 5.59
C LYS A 77 23.54 -6.95 5.91
N VAL A 78 22.48 -7.49 6.49
CA VAL A 78 21.42 -6.66 7.08
C VAL A 78 21.94 -6.07 8.39
N SER A 79 22.11 -4.75 8.42
CA SER A 79 22.61 -4.03 9.59
C SER A 79 21.44 -3.42 10.36
N LYS A 80 21.60 -3.30 11.68
CA LYS A 80 20.64 -2.59 12.52
C LYS A 80 20.61 -1.11 12.14
N VAL A 81 19.44 -0.50 12.26
CA VAL A 81 19.25 0.95 12.14
C VAL A 81 19.67 1.61 13.46
N THR A 82 20.33 2.76 13.37
CA THR A 82 20.62 3.59 14.55
C THR A 82 19.31 4.12 15.13
N LEU A 83 19.10 3.92 16.44
CA LEU A 83 17.90 4.38 17.12
C LEU A 83 18.15 5.71 17.82
N GLU A 84 17.13 6.57 17.86
CA GLU A 84 17.08 7.75 18.72
C GLU A 84 17.07 7.35 20.20
N ALA A 85 17.48 8.26 21.08
CA ALA A 85 17.66 7.98 22.51
C ALA A 85 16.37 7.49 23.22
N ASP A 86 15.20 7.96 22.77
CA ASP A 86 13.89 7.64 23.35
C ASP A 86 13.10 6.59 22.55
N ALA A 87 13.60 6.14 21.40
CA ALA A 87 12.86 5.25 20.50
C ALA A 87 12.45 3.92 21.15
N LEU A 88 13.26 3.40 22.08
CA LEU A 88 12.93 2.20 22.84
C LEU A 88 11.79 2.43 23.83
N VAL A 89 11.81 3.56 24.54
CA VAL A 89 10.76 3.92 25.51
C VAL A 89 9.43 4.12 24.78
N GLN A 90 9.44 4.90 23.69
CA GLN A 90 8.26 5.14 22.87
C GLN A 90 7.68 3.84 22.30
N HIS A 91 8.52 2.90 21.88
CA HIS A 91 8.08 1.62 21.35
C HIS A 91 7.37 0.76 22.41
N GLU A 92 7.94 0.68 23.63
CA GLU A 92 7.33 -0.11 24.70
C GLU A 92 6.04 0.54 25.23
N GLU A 93 5.96 1.88 25.28
CA GLU A 93 4.72 2.62 25.59
C GLU A 93 3.61 2.35 24.57
N LEU A 94 3.94 2.41 23.27
CA LEU A 94 3.01 2.10 22.20
C LEU A 94 2.53 0.65 22.27
N LYS A 95 3.45 -0.28 22.51
CA LYS A 95 3.13 -1.71 22.67
C LYS A 95 2.17 -1.94 23.83
N ALA A 96 2.46 -1.38 25.00
CA ALA A 96 1.59 -1.49 26.18
C ALA A 96 0.20 -0.91 25.90
N SER A 97 0.13 0.24 25.24
CA SER A 97 -1.13 0.89 24.89
C SER A 97 -1.97 0.04 23.92
N LEU A 98 -1.36 -0.50 22.86
CA LEU A 98 -2.05 -1.37 21.89
C LEU A 98 -2.42 -2.75 22.46
N GLN A 99 -1.75 -3.19 23.52
CA GLN A 99 -2.13 -4.40 24.25
C GLN A 99 -3.31 -4.16 25.18
N LEU A 100 -3.36 -3.01 25.86
CA LEU A 100 -4.49 -2.61 26.71
C LEU A 100 -5.75 -2.29 25.88
N GLN A 101 -5.57 -1.75 24.67
CA GLN A 101 -6.65 -1.39 23.75
C GLN A 101 -6.42 -2.01 22.36
N PRO A 102 -6.65 -3.33 22.18
CA PRO A 102 -6.41 -4.03 20.91
C PRO A 102 -7.21 -3.48 19.72
N ASN A 103 -8.36 -2.85 19.98
CA ASN A 103 -9.22 -2.21 18.99
C ASN A 103 -8.55 -1.03 18.26
N LEU A 104 -7.46 -0.47 18.80
CA LEU A 104 -6.70 0.58 18.16
C LEU A 104 -5.74 0.06 17.08
N SER A 105 -5.43 -1.25 17.08
CA SER A 105 -4.59 -1.85 16.06
C SER A 105 -5.31 -1.84 14.70
N THR A 106 -4.70 -1.20 13.69
CA THR A 106 -5.30 -1.18 12.35
C THR A 106 -5.05 -2.46 11.57
N SER A 107 -3.97 -3.17 11.89
CA SER A 107 -3.74 -4.54 11.41
C SER A 107 -2.90 -5.36 12.38
N HIS A 108 -3.09 -6.67 12.32
CA HIS A 108 -2.28 -7.65 13.03
C HIS A 108 -1.75 -8.71 12.05
N THR A 109 -0.43 -8.81 11.94
CA THR A 109 0.22 -9.85 11.13
C THR A 109 0.89 -10.88 12.03
N VAL A 110 0.46 -12.13 11.95
CA VAL A 110 1.08 -13.29 12.59
C VAL A 110 1.95 -14.01 11.57
N VAL A 111 3.26 -14.05 11.80
CA VAL A 111 4.22 -14.74 10.93
C VAL A 111 4.71 -16.00 11.63
N VAL A 112 4.44 -17.16 11.03
CA VAL A 112 4.97 -18.46 11.46
C VAL A 112 6.15 -18.82 10.57
N ILE A 113 7.32 -19.00 11.17
CA ILE A 113 8.55 -19.38 10.48
C ILE A 113 8.93 -20.80 10.88
N ASP A 114 9.04 -21.69 9.90
CA ASP A 114 9.65 -22.99 10.10
C ASP A 114 11.11 -22.88 10.56
N MET A 115 11.41 -23.56 11.66
CA MET A 115 12.73 -23.66 12.26
C MET A 115 13.18 -25.11 12.35
N SER A 116 12.65 -25.98 11.49
CA SER A 116 13.09 -27.36 11.27
C SER A 116 14.57 -27.46 10.85
N GLY A 117 15.15 -28.66 10.95
CA GLY A 117 16.54 -28.91 10.59
C GLY A 117 16.91 -28.55 9.14
N SER A 118 15.98 -28.72 8.19
CA SER A 118 16.15 -28.40 6.76
C SER A 118 16.31 -26.90 6.50
N MET A 119 15.78 -26.05 7.39
CA MET A 119 15.92 -24.60 7.29
C MET A 119 17.35 -24.08 7.56
N ARG A 120 18.31 -24.96 7.85
CA ARG A 120 19.76 -24.68 7.92
C ARG A 120 20.47 -24.72 6.57
N GLU A 121 19.85 -25.32 5.55
CA GLU A 121 20.48 -25.50 4.24
C GLU A 121 20.87 -24.16 3.62
N ALA A 122 22.04 -24.14 2.98
CA ALA A 122 22.66 -22.94 2.42
C ALA A 122 22.47 -22.89 0.89
N ASP A 123 21.23 -23.08 0.45
CA ASP A 123 20.82 -23.20 -0.95
C ASP A 123 19.99 -22.02 -1.47
N VAL A 124 19.88 -20.96 -0.66
CA VAL A 124 19.29 -19.68 -1.06
C VAL A 124 20.38 -18.70 -1.43
N GLU A 125 20.28 -18.13 -2.63
CA GLU A 125 21.28 -17.20 -3.17
C GLU A 125 21.51 -16.01 -2.22
N SER A 126 22.78 -15.68 -1.97
CA SER A 126 23.21 -14.53 -1.14
C SER A 126 22.90 -14.61 0.38
N PHE A 127 22.34 -15.72 0.89
CA PHE A 127 22.03 -15.90 2.32
C PHE A 127 22.80 -17.05 2.98
N ARG A 128 22.82 -17.08 4.33
CA ARG A 128 23.57 -18.12 5.08
C ARG A 128 22.86 -19.46 5.15
N SER A 129 21.54 -19.39 5.25
CA SER A 129 20.63 -20.51 5.36
C SER A 129 19.26 -20.07 4.84
N ARG A 130 18.35 -21.03 4.61
CA ARG A 130 16.94 -20.74 4.30
C ARG A 130 16.30 -19.82 5.35
N SER A 131 16.45 -20.15 6.63
CA SER A 131 16.02 -19.29 7.76
C SER A 131 16.63 -17.89 7.73
N ASP A 132 17.93 -17.76 7.40
CA ASP A 132 18.61 -16.45 7.29
C ASP A 132 17.98 -15.57 6.21
N ALA A 133 17.56 -16.19 5.10
CA ALA A 133 16.83 -15.51 4.02
C ALA A 133 15.44 -15.07 4.48
N VAL A 134 14.67 -15.96 5.13
CA VAL A 134 13.32 -15.64 5.60
C VAL A 134 13.33 -14.46 6.58
N PHE A 135 14.15 -14.53 7.63
CA PHE A 135 14.24 -13.44 8.60
C PHE A 135 14.72 -12.12 7.95
N ALA A 136 15.63 -12.19 6.98
CA ALA A 136 16.08 -11.00 6.26
C ALA A 136 14.97 -10.39 5.41
N THR A 137 14.22 -11.21 4.68
CA THR A 137 13.10 -10.74 3.84
C THR A 137 11.98 -10.16 4.70
N VAL A 138 11.63 -10.79 5.82
CA VAL A 138 10.64 -10.21 6.76
C VAL A 138 11.14 -8.88 7.32
N ALA A 139 12.41 -8.78 7.72
CA ALA A 139 12.97 -7.52 8.22
C ALA A 139 13.00 -6.41 7.16
N LEU A 140 13.53 -6.70 5.96
CA LEU A 140 13.74 -5.71 4.90
C LEU A 140 12.46 -5.38 4.14
N ASP A 141 11.74 -6.39 3.67
CA ASP A 141 10.64 -6.20 2.72
C ASP A 141 9.29 -6.04 3.39
N PHE A 142 9.07 -6.72 4.52
CA PHE A 142 7.82 -6.59 5.25
C PHE A 142 7.85 -5.39 6.19
N VAL A 143 8.87 -5.28 7.06
CA VAL A 143 9.00 -4.18 8.02
C VAL A 143 9.71 -2.96 7.43
N GLY A 144 10.90 -3.13 6.85
CA GLY A 144 11.73 -2.03 6.36
C GLY A 144 11.02 -1.19 5.30
N LYS A 145 10.55 -1.82 4.21
CA LYS A 145 9.77 -1.13 3.17
C LYS A 145 8.49 -0.50 3.70
N HIS A 146 7.85 -1.09 4.72
CA HIS A 146 6.66 -0.49 5.34
C HIS A 146 7.03 0.79 6.12
N LEU A 147 8.20 0.82 6.77
CA LEU A 147 8.73 2.00 7.44
C LEU A 147 9.22 3.08 6.45
N ASP A 148 9.67 2.69 5.26
CA ASP A 148 10.06 3.62 4.20
C ASP A 148 8.84 4.17 3.41
N ASP A 149 7.78 3.36 3.28
CA ASP A 149 6.51 3.75 2.65
C ASP A 149 5.65 4.56 3.62
N GLY A 150 5.97 5.85 3.78
CA GLY A 150 5.27 6.81 4.65
C GLY A 150 3.77 7.01 4.38
N SER A 151 3.22 6.41 3.31
CA SER A 151 1.77 6.32 3.05
C SER A 151 1.07 5.20 3.81
N SER A 152 1.83 4.22 4.34
CA SER A 152 1.30 2.99 4.91
C SER A 152 1.33 2.95 6.44
N ILE A 153 2.13 3.82 7.08
CA ILE A 153 2.35 3.88 8.53
C ILE A 153 1.20 4.62 9.21
N ASN A 154 0.27 3.88 9.81
CA ASN A 154 -0.69 4.45 10.77
C ASN A 154 -0.14 4.42 12.22
N GLY A 155 1.03 3.79 12.42
CA GLY A 155 1.66 3.66 13.74
C GLY A 155 0.99 2.68 14.69
N THR A 156 -0.08 1.99 14.28
CA THR A 156 -0.82 1.03 15.12
C THR A 156 -0.85 -0.39 14.55
N ASP A 157 -0.12 -0.65 13.46
CA ASP A 157 0.06 -1.99 12.91
C ASP A 157 1.02 -2.81 13.80
N VAL A 158 0.65 -4.06 14.08
CA VAL A 158 1.39 -4.93 15.00
C VAL A 158 1.77 -6.26 14.34
N LEU A 159 2.91 -6.82 14.76
CA LEU A 159 3.44 -8.10 14.28
C LEU A 159 3.66 -9.08 15.43
N THR A 160 3.14 -10.29 15.27
CA THR A 160 3.46 -11.45 16.09
C THR A 160 4.33 -12.39 15.27
N LEU A 161 5.39 -12.92 15.88
CA LEU A 161 6.32 -13.85 15.25
C LEU A 161 6.38 -15.14 16.06
N ILE A 162 6.12 -16.26 15.39
CA ILE A 162 6.10 -17.60 15.96
C ILE A 162 7.18 -18.43 15.27
N GLU A 163 8.09 -19.02 16.05
CA GLU A 163 9.00 -20.04 15.57
C GLU A 163 8.32 -21.42 15.68
N MET A 164 8.24 -22.14 14.57
CA MET A 164 7.70 -23.50 14.49
C MET A 164 8.84 -24.52 14.59
N ARG A 165 8.77 -25.38 15.61
CA ARG A 165 9.73 -26.48 15.89
C ARG A 165 8.96 -27.74 16.28
N ASP A 166 9.54 -28.61 17.11
CA ASP A 166 8.79 -29.72 17.77
C ASP A 166 7.58 -29.18 18.56
N THR A 167 7.76 -28.00 19.16
CA THR A 167 6.70 -27.14 19.72
C THR A 167 6.76 -25.77 19.07
N ALA A 168 5.75 -24.92 19.29
CA ALA A 168 5.78 -23.53 18.82
C ALA A 168 6.25 -22.57 19.91
N THR A 169 6.91 -21.48 19.54
CA THR A 169 7.31 -20.42 20.47
C THR A 169 7.02 -19.05 19.88
N THR A 170 6.17 -18.29 20.55
CA THR A 170 5.91 -16.88 20.20
C THR A 170 7.08 -16.02 20.68
N VAL A 171 7.96 -15.64 19.76
CA VAL A 171 9.19 -14.86 20.07
C VAL A 171 8.97 -13.35 20.05
N LEU A 172 7.94 -12.90 19.33
CA LEU A 172 7.45 -11.52 19.34
C LEU A 172 5.93 -11.59 19.42
N PHE A 173 5.32 -10.80 20.29
CA PHE A 173 3.86 -10.77 20.44
C PHE A 173 3.35 -9.34 20.29
N ARG A 174 2.52 -9.14 19.26
CA ARG A 174 1.90 -7.85 18.90
C ARG A 174 2.87 -6.66 18.99
N GLU A 175 4.08 -6.85 18.47
CA GLU A 175 5.11 -5.81 18.46
C GLU A 175 4.76 -4.72 17.43
N PRO A 176 4.72 -3.43 17.81
CA PRO A 176 4.42 -2.35 16.88
C PRO A 176 5.46 -2.23 15.76
N ILE A 177 5.01 -2.04 14.52
CA ILE A 177 5.91 -1.90 13.37
C ILE A 177 6.69 -0.58 13.47
N THR A 178 7.95 -0.69 13.86
CA THR A 178 8.87 0.42 14.17
C THR A 178 10.31 0.04 13.85
N ASN A 179 11.25 1.00 13.85
CA ASN A 179 12.68 0.71 13.76
C ASN A 179 13.20 -0.19 14.90
N VAL A 180 12.52 -0.20 16.06
CA VAL A 180 12.83 -1.12 17.15
C VAL A 180 12.46 -2.56 16.76
N LEU A 181 11.27 -2.79 16.20
CA LEU A 181 10.89 -4.10 15.65
C LEU A 181 11.86 -4.56 14.56
N PHE A 182 12.24 -3.67 13.64
CA PHE A 182 13.25 -3.97 12.62
C PHE A 182 14.54 -4.50 13.25
N ASN A 183 15.07 -3.80 14.26
CA ASN A 183 16.27 -4.21 14.98
C ASN A 183 16.09 -5.51 15.79
N LYS A 184 14.90 -5.77 16.34
CA LYS A 184 14.53 -7.04 16.99
C LYS A 184 14.60 -8.18 15.96
N LEU A 185 14.01 -8.02 14.77
CA LEU A 185 14.07 -9.02 13.68
C LEU A 185 15.50 -9.28 13.18
N VAL A 186 16.31 -8.24 12.98
CA VAL A 186 17.73 -8.39 12.63
C VAL A 186 18.51 -9.14 13.73
N SER A 187 18.15 -8.93 15.00
CA SER A 187 18.76 -9.67 16.11
C SER A 187 18.34 -11.15 16.10
N LEU A 188 17.07 -11.44 15.82
CA LEU A 188 16.55 -12.80 15.70
C LEU A 188 17.21 -13.55 14.53
N LYS A 189 17.35 -12.90 13.36
CA LYS A 189 18.11 -13.44 12.22
C LYS A 189 19.50 -13.96 12.63
N ASN A 190 20.22 -13.19 13.44
CA ASN A 190 21.58 -13.56 13.87
C ASN A 190 21.58 -14.69 14.93
N LYS A 191 20.51 -14.80 15.72
CA LYS A 191 20.34 -15.82 16.76
C LYS A 191 19.67 -17.09 16.27
N ALA A 192 18.97 -17.06 15.14
CA ALA A 192 18.23 -18.19 14.57
C ALA A 192 19.11 -19.43 14.45
N ARG A 193 18.67 -20.53 15.07
CA ARG A 193 19.27 -21.86 14.97
C ARG A 193 18.15 -22.86 14.67
N PRO A 194 17.88 -23.17 13.40
CA PRO A 194 16.90 -24.19 13.04
C PRO A 194 17.42 -25.58 13.43
N TYR A 195 16.55 -26.44 13.95
CA TYR A 195 16.88 -27.79 14.42
C TYR A 195 15.59 -28.62 14.57
N PHE A 196 15.74 -29.95 14.68
CA PHE A 196 14.64 -30.91 14.88
C PHE A 196 13.51 -30.77 13.84
N HIS A 197 12.27 -30.99 14.24
CA HIS A 197 11.11 -31.10 13.36
C HIS A 197 10.34 -29.79 13.25
N GLY A 198 9.55 -29.65 12.18
CA GLY A 198 8.60 -28.55 12.00
C GLY A 198 7.17 -29.05 12.19
N ASN A 199 6.66 -29.01 13.41
CA ASN A 199 5.33 -29.50 13.74
C ASN A 199 4.29 -28.39 13.55
N TYR A 200 3.28 -28.66 12.73
CA TYR A 200 2.26 -27.70 12.34
C TYR A 200 1.21 -27.52 13.43
N LEU A 201 0.77 -28.58 14.11
CA LEU A 201 -0.31 -28.46 15.10
C LEU A 201 0.04 -27.53 16.27
N PRO A 202 1.24 -27.61 16.88
CA PRO A 202 1.65 -26.64 17.90
C PRO A 202 1.72 -25.22 17.35
N ALA A 203 2.15 -25.03 16.10
CA ALA A 203 2.23 -23.72 15.47
C ALA A 203 0.84 -23.11 15.21
N LEU A 204 -0.11 -23.91 14.75
CA LEU A 204 -1.51 -23.51 14.57
C LEU A 204 -2.17 -23.19 15.91
N ALA A 205 -1.87 -23.94 16.98
CA ALA A 205 -2.34 -23.61 18.32
C ALA A 205 -1.80 -22.23 18.77
N ALA A 206 -0.49 -21.97 18.61
CA ALA A 206 0.10 -20.68 18.93
C ALA A 206 -0.45 -19.52 18.09
N VAL A 207 -0.80 -19.76 16.82
CA VAL A 207 -1.52 -18.77 16.00
C VAL A 207 -2.90 -18.50 16.56
N THR A 208 -3.64 -19.54 16.95
CA THR A 208 -4.97 -19.39 17.57
C THR A 208 -4.89 -18.54 18.83
N ASP A 209 -3.91 -18.82 19.72
CA ASP A 209 -3.68 -18.03 20.92
C ASP A 209 -3.32 -16.56 20.59
N ALA A 210 -2.57 -16.34 19.51
CA ALA A 210 -2.18 -15.00 19.09
C ALA A 210 -3.37 -14.16 18.57
N LEU A 211 -4.40 -14.80 18.02
CA LEU A 211 -5.57 -14.17 17.42
C LEU A 211 -6.70 -13.86 18.42
N VAL A 212 -6.61 -14.33 19.67
CA VAL A 212 -7.64 -14.13 20.71
C VAL A 212 -7.98 -12.65 20.90
N LEU A 213 -6.97 -11.77 20.87
CA LEU A 213 -7.18 -10.33 21.05
C LEU A 213 -7.80 -9.63 19.84
N ASP A 214 -7.93 -10.31 18.69
CA ASP A 214 -8.46 -9.70 17.46
C ASP A 214 -9.95 -9.95 17.25
N GLU A 215 -10.57 -10.82 18.05
CA GLU A 215 -11.98 -11.22 17.95
C GLU A 215 -12.91 -10.02 17.97
N ASP A 216 -12.71 -9.12 18.94
CA ASP A 216 -13.54 -7.93 19.15
C ASP A 216 -12.99 -6.68 18.45
N THR A 217 -11.97 -6.82 17.61
CA THR A 217 -11.35 -5.68 16.90
C THR A 217 -11.95 -5.52 15.52
N SER A 218 -11.76 -4.35 14.89
CA SER A 218 -12.04 -4.14 13.46
C SER A 218 -10.75 -4.15 12.62
N SER A 219 -9.70 -4.84 13.11
CA SER A 219 -8.38 -4.87 12.48
C SER A 219 -8.35 -5.78 11.25
N ALA A 220 -7.48 -5.47 10.30
CA ALA A 220 -7.14 -6.37 9.21
C ALA A 220 -6.13 -7.42 9.71
N ILE A 221 -6.37 -8.70 9.46
CA ILE A 221 -5.59 -9.80 10.03
C ILE A 221 -4.87 -10.54 8.90
N ALA A 222 -3.59 -10.84 9.10
CA ALA A 222 -2.83 -11.73 8.21
C ALA A 222 -2.13 -12.82 9.00
N VAL A 223 -2.28 -14.07 8.56
CA VAL A 223 -1.49 -15.21 9.00
C VAL A 223 -0.59 -15.62 7.83
N VAL A 224 0.72 -15.49 8.02
CA VAL A 224 1.74 -15.93 7.08
C VAL A 224 2.35 -17.22 7.61
N PHE A 225 2.11 -18.34 6.94
CA PHE A 225 2.60 -19.65 7.35
C PHE A 225 3.69 -20.12 6.39
N LEU A 226 4.95 -20.07 6.81
CA LEU A 226 6.10 -20.41 5.98
C LEU A 226 6.74 -21.72 6.41
N SER A 227 6.89 -22.65 5.46
CA SER A 227 7.53 -23.96 5.67
C SER A 227 8.30 -24.41 4.43
N ASP A 228 9.39 -25.14 4.63
CA ASP A 228 10.18 -25.71 3.53
C ASP A 228 9.79 -27.15 3.15
N GLY A 229 8.78 -27.74 3.81
CA GLY A 229 8.30 -29.09 3.52
C GLY A 229 6.95 -29.46 4.14
N GLN A 230 6.74 -30.76 4.33
CA GLN A 230 5.56 -31.34 4.96
C GLN A 230 5.62 -31.25 6.49
N PRO A 231 4.45 -31.25 7.19
CA PRO A 231 4.43 -31.33 8.64
C PRO A 231 5.13 -32.58 9.15
N SER A 232 5.87 -32.44 10.23
CA SER A 232 6.59 -33.54 10.89
C SER A 232 5.85 -34.12 12.10
N ASP A 233 4.60 -33.70 12.32
CA ASP A 233 3.80 -34.07 13.49
C ASP A 233 3.63 -35.60 13.60
N ALA A 234 3.86 -36.13 14.81
CA ALA A 234 3.73 -37.56 15.12
C ALA A 234 2.26 -37.99 15.31
N THR A 235 1.41 -37.71 14.32
CA THR A 235 -0.03 -38.04 14.29
C THR A 235 -0.37 -38.81 13.00
N SER A 236 -1.41 -39.65 13.03
CA SER A 236 -1.92 -40.30 11.81
C SER A 236 -2.18 -39.26 10.71
N PRO A 237 -1.80 -39.51 9.43
CA PRO A 237 -1.96 -38.55 8.34
C PRO A 237 -3.40 -38.03 8.19
N TYR A 238 -4.40 -38.89 8.39
CA TYR A 238 -5.81 -38.52 8.34
C TYR A 238 -6.22 -37.60 9.50
N GLY A 239 -5.78 -37.91 10.72
CA GLY A 239 -6.07 -37.11 11.91
C GLY A 239 -5.38 -35.74 11.87
N LEU A 240 -4.15 -35.72 11.36
CA LEU A 240 -3.38 -34.49 11.17
C LEU A 240 -4.05 -33.56 10.16
N ALA A 241 -4.38 -34.07 8.97
CA ALA A 241 -5.07 -33.29 7.95
C ALA A 241 -6.41 -32.75 8.47
N PHE A 242 -7.21 -33.58 9.14
CA PHE A 242 -8.47 -33.15 9.75
C PHE A 242 -8.27 -32.01 10.75
N ALA A 243 -7.35 -32.16 11.71
CA ALA A 243 -7.10 -31.14 12.74
C ALA A 243 -6.62 -29.81 12.15
N ILE A 244 -5.74 -29.85 11.15
CA ILE A 244 -5.26 -28.65 10.45
C ILE A 244 -6.44 -27.94 9.75
N ARG A 245 -7.28 -28.71 9.04
CA ARG A 245 -8.44 -28.17 8.32
C ARG A 245 -9.45 -27.53 9.27
N GLU A 246 -9.82 -28.22 10.36
CA GLU A 246 -10.76 -27.66 11.35
C GLU A 246 -10.22 -26.37 11.97
N CYS A 247 -8.92 -26.35 12.31
CA CYS A 247 -8.29 -25.15 12.86
C CYS A 247 -8.36 -23.96 11.89
N VAL A 248 -7.93 -24.15 10.63
CA VAL A 248 -7.94 -23.06 9.64
C VAL A 248 -9.37 -22.66 9.25
N ARG A 249 -10.30 -23.62 9.15
CA ARG A 249 -11.72 -23.33 8.93
C ARG A 249 -12.27 -22.45 10.05
N SER A 250 -11.97 -22.77 11.30
CA SER A 250 -12.45 -22.00 12.45
C SER A 250 -11.99 -20.53 12.39
N TRP A 251 -10.75 -20.27 11.93
CA TRP A 251 -10.29 -18.90 11.73
C TRP A 251 -11.04 -18.21 10.58
N GLY A 252 -11.23 -18.92 9.47
CA GLY A 252 -11.94 -18.39 8.31
C GLY A 252 -13.39 -18.02 8.63
N GLU A 253 -14.11 -18.90 9.32
CA GLU A 253 -15.50 -18.65 9.76
C GLU A 253 -15.58 -17.51 10.78
N LYS A 254 -14.59 -17.42 11.68
CA LYS A 254 -14.56 -16.42 12.76
C LYS A 254 -14.23 -15.02 12.26
N PHE A 255 -13.21 -14.87 11.43
CA PHE A 255 -12.71 -13.57 11.01
C PHE A 255 -13.17 -13.17 9.60
N GLY A 256 -13.63 -14.13 8.80
CA GLY A 256 -14.12 -13.91 7.43
C GLY A 256 -13.14 -13.12 6.59
N GLN A 257 -13.66 -12.14 5.85
CA GLN A 257 -12.91 -11.29 4.91
C GLN A 257 -11.87 -10.37 5.58
N ARG A 258 -11.84 -10.29 6.93
CA ARG A 258 -10.77 -9.58 7.65
C ARG A 258 -9.47 -10.37 7.64
N LEU A 259 -9.55 -11.69 7.47
CA LEU A 259 -8.41 -12.60 7.57
C LEU A 259 -7.83 -12.92 6.19
N HIS A 260 -6.51 -12.79 6.09
CA HIS A 260 -5.68 -13.33 5.02
C HIS A 260 -4.87 -14.50 5.55
N VAL A 261 -5.03 -15.68 4.98
CA VAL A 261 -4.19 -16.85 5.26
C VAL A 261 -3.28 -17.06 4.05
N SER A 262 -2.02 -16.65 4.18
CA SER A 262 -1.01 -16.80 3.14
C SER A 262 -0.02 -17.88 3.53
N THR A 263 -0.02 -18.96 2.78
CA THR A 263 0.87 -20.11 2.99
C THR A 263 1.99 -20.08 1.96
N ILE A 264 3.24 -20.22 2.43
CA ILE A 264 4.43 -20.06 1.61
C ILE A 264 5.27 -21.34 1.68
N GLY A 265 5.34 -22.04 0.55
CA GLY A 265 6.27 -23.15 0.37
C GLY A 265 7.66 -22.62 0.04
N PHE A 266 8.66 -22.91 0.87
CA PHE A 266 10.04 -22.47 0.70
C PHE A 266 11.00 -23.62 0.40
N GLY A 267 10.66 -24.40 -0.61
CA GLY A 267 11.46 -25.53 -1.10
C GLY A 267 11.48 -25.57 -2.62
N ALA A 268 12.20 -26.53 -3.20
CA ALA A 268 12.26 -26.70 -4.64
C ALA A 268 10.87 -27.03 -5.25
N ARG A 269 10.72 -26.89 -6.57
CA ARG A 269 9.43 -27.11 -7.27
C ARG A 269 8.81 -28.49 -7.07
N TYR A 270 9.63 -29.51 -6.83
CA TYR A 270 9.21 -30.89 -6.65
C TYR A 270 8.86 -31.25 -5.20
N VAL A 271 9.09 -30.35 -4.24
CA VAL A 271 8.70 -30.57 -2.85
C VAL A 271 7.18 -30.55 -2.75
N ASP A 272 6.62 -31.50 -2.01
CA ASP A 272 5.19 -31.57 -1.80
C ASP A 272 4.73 -30.58 -0.72
N PHE A 273 3.84 -29.69 -1.12
CA PHE A 273 3.22 -28.67 -0.28
C PHE A 273 1.69 -28.84 -0.22
N CYS A 274 1.17 -30.06 -0.37
CA CYS A 274 -0.26 -30.35 -0.36
C CYS A 274 -0.98 -29.76 0.88
N VAL A 275 -0.41 -29.90 2.07
CA VAL A 275 -0.97 -29.38 3.32
C VAL A 275 -1.08 -27.85 3.30
N LEU A 276 -0.04 -27.14 2.85
CA LEU A 276 -0.08 -25.67 2.73
C LEU A 276 -1.14 -25.21 1.71
N LYS A 277 -1.21 -25.89 0.56
CA LYS A 277 -2.25 -25.61 -0.46
C LYS A 277 -3.66 -25.83 0.11
N GLU A 278 -3.86 -26.91 0.85
CA GLU A 278 -5.14 -27.23 1.47
C GLU A 278 -5.52 -26.21 2.54
N MET A 279 -4.59 -25.76 3.38
CA MET A 279 -4.83 -24.67 4.35
C MET A 279 -5.35 -23.40 3.65
N ALA A 280 -4.71 -22.99 2.55
CA ALA A 280 -5.17 -21.82 1.78
C ALA A 280 -6.56 -22.04 1.16
N ALA A 281 -6.83 -23.21 0.61
CA ALA A 281 -8.14 -23.54 0.05
C ALA A 281 -9.23 -23.52 1.13
N VAL A 282 -9.00 -24.16 2.27
CA VAL A 282 -9.95 -24.21 3.40
C VAL A 282 -10.25 -22.83 3.96
N ALA A 283 -9.23 -21.96 4.09
CA ALA A 283 -9.45 -20.58 4.51
C ALA A 283 -10.37 -19.83 3.53
N THR A 284 -10.19 -20.07 2.22
CA THR A 284 -11.04 -19.46 1.18
C THR A 284 -12.46 -19.96 1.25
N ASP A 285 -12.65 -21.27 1.37
CA ASP A 285 -13.97 -21.91 1.49
C ASP A 285 -14.73 -21.47 2.74
N ALA A 286 -13.99 -21.19 3.83
CA ALA A 286 -14.52 -20.68 5.10
C ALA A 286 -14.83 -19.17 5.08
N GLY A 287 -14.58 -18.46 3.97
CA GLY A 287 -14.91 -17.04 3.80
C GLY A 287 -13.79 -16.06 4.14
N ALA A 288 -12.55 -16.51 4.31
CA ALA A 288 -11.36 -15.68 4.40
C ALA A 288 -10.61 -15.57 3.05
N HIS A 289 -9.54 -14.77 3.01
CA HIS A 289 -8.67 -14.70 1.84
C HIS A 289 -7.55 -15.73 1.96
N GLY A 290 -7.65 -16.87 1.27
CA GLY A 290 -6.59 -17.87 1.23
C GLY A 290 -5.68 -17.71 0.00
N SER A 291 -4.37 -17.81 0.21
CA SER A 291 -3.40 -17.88 -0.89
C SER A 291 -2.25 -18.85 -0.60
N PHE A 292 -1.79 -19.55 -1.63
CA PHE A 292 -0.58 -20.38 -1.58
C PHE A 292 0.41 -19.89 -2.62
N THR A 293 1.68 -19.77 -2.24
CA THR A 293 2.78 -19.46 -3.16
C THR A 293 3.98 -20.36 -2.88
N ASN A 294 4.60 -20.89 -3.95
CA ASN A 294 5.89 -21.55 -3.85
C ASN A 294 6.99 -20.54 -4.21
N ALA A 295 7.79 -20.15 -3.22
CA ALA A 295 8.87 -19.19 -3.37
C ALA A 295 10.17 -19.80 -3.94
N GLN A 296 10.22 -21.11 -4.18
CA GLN A 296 11.26 -21.82 -4.93
C GLN A 296 12.69 -21.53 -4.44
N LEU A 297 12.90 -21.47 -3.12
CA LEU A 297 14.19 -21.13 -2.51
C LEU A 297 14.76 -19.77 -2.97
N SER A 298 13.89 -18.84 -3.35
CA SER A 298 14.25 -17.50 -3.81
C SER A 298 13.81 -16.42 -2.83
N ALA A 299 14.77 -15.62 -2.37
CA ALA A 299 14.48 -14.42 -1.58
C ALA A 299 13.64 -13.39 -2.36
N HIS A 300 13.77 -13.35 -3.69
CA HIS A 300 12.92 -12.52 -4.54
C HIS A 300 11.47 -13.04 -4.55
N GLY A 301 11.28 -14.36 -4.64
CA GLY A 301 9.96 -14.99 -4.54
C GLY A 301 9.29 -14.71 -3.19
N LEU A 302 10.04 -14.80 -2.09
CA LEU A 302 9.56 -14.41 -0.76
C LEU A 302 9.18 -12.92 -0.69
N SER A 303 10.03 -12.03 -1.22
CA SER A 303 9.79 -10.58 -1.25
C SER A 303 8.54 -10.21 -2.03
N SER A 304 8.34 -10.81 -3.21
CA SER A 304 7.13 -10.61 -4.02
C SER A 304 5.88 -11.02 -3.26
N THR A 305 5.89 -12.22 -2.67
CA THR A 305 4.74 -12.75 -1.92
C THR A 305 4.37 -11.85 -0.73
N LEU A 306 5.36 -11.39 0.04
CA LEU A 306 5.14 -10.48 1.17
C LEU A 306 4.65 -9.10 0.70
N THR A 307 5.11 -8.63 -0.47
CA THR A 307 4.66 -7.36 -1.07
C THR A 307 3.19 -7.45 -1.51
N ASP A 308 2.78 -8.57 -2.10
CA ASP A 308 1.40 -8.82 -2.53
C ASP A 308 0.45 -8.94 -1.32
N LEU A 309 0.89 -9.66 -0.27
CA LEU A 309 0.18 -9.73 1.00
C LEU A 309 -0.01 -8.34 1.60
N ARG A 310 1.06 -7.54 1.66
CA ARG A 310 1.02 -6.17 2.21
C ARG A 310 0.03 -5.29 1.44
N SER A 311 0.02 -5.39 0.13
CA SER A 311 -0.92 -4.65 -0.73
C SER A 311 -2.37 -5.07 -0.44
N SER A 312 -2.61 -6.37 -0.31
CA SER A 312 -3.93 -6.93 0.02
C SER A 312 -4.40 -6.54 1.43
N LEU A 313 -3.50 -6.61 2.42
CA LEU A 313 -3.78 -6.20 3.80
C LEU A 313 -4.09 -4.70 3.90
N SER A 314 -3.35 -3.87 3.16
CA SER A 314 -3.61 -2.43 3.07
C SER A 314 -4.99 -2.13 2.47
N ALA A 315 -5.40 -2.89 1.45
CA ALA A 315 -6.72 -2.78 0.85
C ALA A 315 -7.83 -3.19 1.85
N THR A 316 -7.67 -4.30 2.56
CA THR A 316 -8.62 -4.74 3.62
C THR A 316 -8.68 -3.73 4.75
N ARG A 317 -7.55 -3.23 5.25
CA ARG A 317 -7.48 -2.18 6.27
C ARG A 317 -8.22 -0.92 5.83
N THR A 318 -7.98 -0.48 4.59
CA THR A 318 -8.67 0.68 4.02
C THR A 318 -10.18 0.43 3.93
N SER A 319 -10.60 -0.77 3.53
CA SER A 319 -12.01 -1.18 3.55
C SER A 319 -12.61 -1.09 4.96
N LEU A 320 -11.94 -1.63 5.99
CA LEU A 320 -12.43 -1.62 7.37
C LEU A 320 -12.53 -0.20 7.95
N ILE A 321 -11.53 0.66 7.70
CA ILE A 321 -11.54 2.07 8.13
C ILE A 321 -12.62 2.87 7.39
N THR A 322 -12.85 2.61 6.11
CA THR A 322 -13.85 3.33 5.30
C THR A 322 -15.29 2.84 5.51
N THR A 323 -15.47 1.58 5.91
CA THR A 323 -16.78 0.97 6.17
C THR A 323 -17.27 1.15 7.60
N GLY A 324 -16.38 1.39 8.57
CA GLY A 324 -16.75 1.67 9.96
C GLY A 324 -17.58 0.54 10.55
N LEU A 325 -17.03 -0.67 10.58
CA LEU A 325 -17.68 -1.81 11.23
C LEU A 325 -17.52 -1.70 12.76
N ASP A 326 -18.16 -0.68 13.33
CA ASP A 326 -18.74 -0.85 14.65
C ASP A 326 -19.87 -1.87 14.50
N SER A 327 -19.83 -2.88 15.36
CA SER A 327 -20.95 -3.76 15.70
C SER A 327 -22.27 -2.98 15.64
N LEU A 328 -23.08 -3.25 14.60
CA LEU A 328 -24.54 -3.07 14.47
C LEU A 328 -24.94 -2.90 12.99
N SER A 329 -24.59 -3.85 12.13
CA SER A 329 -25.47 -4.17 10.99
C SER A 329 -25.20 -5.59 10.50
N ARG A 330 -26.07 -6.52 10.93
CA ARG A 330 -26.39 -7.76 10.21
C ARG A 330 -27.01 -7.42 8.85
N GLY A 331 -26.21 -6.89 7.94
CA GLY A 331 -26.61 -6.55 6.58
C GLY A 331 -25.62 -7.19 5.60
N ASN A 332 -26.00 -8.34 5.05
CA ASN A 332 -25.30 -9.06 3.98
C ASN A 332 -25.01 -8.13 2.80
N ARG A 333 -23.82 -7.52 2.75
CA ARG A 333 -23.29 -6.88 1.53
C ARG A 333 -22.27 -7.82 0.90
N VAL A 334 -22.72 -8.56 -0.11
CA VAL A 334 -21.90 -9.51 -0.86
C VAL A 334 -20.91 -8.74 -1.74
N LEU A 335 -19.62 -9.03 -1.60
CA LEU A 335 -18.58 -8.55 -2.50
C LEU A 335 -18.59 -9.36 -3.81
N ARG A 336 -18.30 -8.72 -4.94
CA ARG A 336 -18.19 -9.42 -6.24
C ARG A 336 -16.91 -10.25 -6.30
N GLN A 337 -17.03 -11.55 -6.56
CA GLN A 337 -15.88 -12.39 -6.93
C GLN A 337 -15.51 -12.11 -8.39
N VAL A 338 -14.22 -11.89 -8.66
CA VAL A 338 -13.74 -11.46 -9.98
C VAL A 338 -12.42 -12.14 -10.34
N ALA A 339 -12.30 -12.59 -11.58
CA ALA A 339 -11.06 -13.17 -12.11
C ALA A 339 -10.05 -12.06 -12.47
N ARG A 340 -8.76 -12.30 -12.20
CA ARG A 340 -7.66 -11.35 -12.46
C ARG A 340 -6.74 -11.86 -13.57
N GLU A 341 -6.25 -10.94 -14.41
CA GLU A 341 -5.17 -11.20 -15.36
C GLU A 341 -3.95 -10.31 -15.06
N VAL A 342 -2.74 -10.86 -15.24
CA VAL A 342 -1.47 -10.23 -14.84
C VAL A 342 -0.90 -9.30 -15.93
N GLN A 343 -1.43 -9.36 -17.16
CA GLN A 343 -0.80 -8.74 -18.34
C GLN A 343 -1.64 -7.59 -18.93
N PHE A 344 -1.00 -6.43 -19.11
CA PHE A 344 -1.60 -5.26 -19.76
C PHE A 344 -1.71 -5.46 -21.27
N MET A 345 -2.90 -5.24 -21.84
CA MET A 345 -3.06 -5.20 -23.29
C MET A 345 -3.08 -3.79 -23.83
N THR A 346 -2.32 -3.61 -24.91
CA THR A 346 -2.31 -2.39 -25.73
C THR A 346 -3.39 -2.52 -26.80
N LEU A 347 -4.01 -1.41 -27.16
CA LEU A 347 -5.03 -1.38 -28.20
C LEU A 347 -4.38 -1.70 -29.55
N THR A 348 -4.78 -2.82 -30.13
CA THR A 348 -4.48 -3.22 -31.51
C THR A 348 -5.80 -3.40 -32.26
N ASN A 349 -5.77 -3.41 -33.59
CA ASN A 349 -6.98 -3.63 -34.37
C ASN A 349 -7.66 -4.98 -34.06
N ASP A 350 -6.87 -5.97 -33.65
CA ASP A 350 -7.32 -7.32 -33.32
C ASP A 350 -7.52 -7.55 -31.80
N VAL A 351 -7.54 -6.49 -30.97
CA VAL A 351 -7.56 -6.64 -29.50
C VAL A 351 -8.79 -7.41 -28.99
N LEU A 352 -9.88 -7.44 -29.76
CA LEU A 352 -11.11 -8.17 -29.46
C LEU A 352 -11.09 -9.64 -29.92
N ALA A 353 -10.08 -10.06 -30.70
CA ALA A 353 -10.04 -11.39 -31.32
C ALA A 353 -9.72 -12.51 -30.33
N ASP A 354 -9.27 -12.20 -29.11
CA ASP A 354 -8.95 -13.19 -28.07
C ASP A 354 -10.19 -13.80 -27.37
N GLY A 355 -11.39 -13.26 -27.65
CA GLY A 355 -12.64 -13.74 -27.09
C GLY A 355 -12.86 -13.41 -25.61
N LYS A 356 -12.04 -12.54 -25.01
CA LYS A 356 -12.08 -12.18 -23.57
C LYS A 356 -12.79 -10.86 -23.28
N TRP A 357 -13.62 -10.40 -24.22
CA TRP A 357 -14.31 -9.12 -24.15
C TRP A 357 -15.82 -9.32 -24.29
N ASP A 358 -16.56 -8.71 -23.38
CA ASP A 358 -18.00 -8.57 -23.50
C ASP A 358 -18.29 -7.33 -24.37
N ILE A 359 -18.95 -7.55 -25.52
CA ILE A 359 -19.20 -6.52 -26.53
C ILE A 359 -20.67 -6.10 -26.47
N TYR A 360 -20.91 -4.82 -26.22
CA TYR A 360 -22.24 -4.24 -26.06
C TYR A 360 -22.55 -3.30 -27.24
N THR A 361 -23.61 -3.58 -28.02
CA THR A 361 -23.99 -2.75 -29.18
C THR A 361 -25.48 -2.42 -29.31
N THR A 362 -26.36 -3.07 -28.56
CA THR A 362 -27.83 -2.98 -28.76
C THR A 362 -28.56 -2.16 -27.70
N SER A 363 -27.93 -1.85 -26.56
CA SER A 363 -28.55 -1.06 -25.48
C SER A 363 -27.53 -0.22 -24.71
N VAL A 364 -26.60 0.41 -25.45
CA VAL A 364 -25.57 1.28 -24.87
C VAL A 364 -26.07 2.72 -24.76
N LYS A 365 -26.04 3.27 -23.55
CA LYS A 365 -26.33 4.69 -23.29
C LYS A 365 -25.17 5.33 -22.55
N LYS A 366 -24.81 6.55 -22.93
CA LYS A 366 -23.78 7.36 -22.26
C LYS A 366 -24.46 8.52 -21.53
N PHE A 367 -24.03 8.76 -20.29
CA PHE A 367 -24.53 9.83 -19.43
C PHE A 367 -23.37 10.67 -18.90
N GLN A 368 -23.64 11.96 -18.73
CA GLN A 368 -22.75 12.88 -18.03
C GLN A 368 -23.47 13.54 -16.86
N LEU A 369 -22.73 13.80 -15.79
CA LEU A 369 -23.28 14.46 -14.62
C LEU A 369 -23.52 15.96 -14.92
N ASN A 370 -24.76 16.40 -14.80
CA ASN A 370 -25.20 17.78 -14.94
C ASN A 370 -25.46 18.40 -13.57
N PRO A 371 -24.63 19.38 -13.14
CA PRO A 371 -24.75 19.98 -11.82
C PRO A 371 -25.82 21.06 -11.69
N THR A 372 -26.47 21.50 -12.78
CA THR A 372 -27.53 22.54 -12.73
C THR A 372 -28.91 21.97 -12.45
N LEU A 373 -29.07 20.65 -12.48
CA LEU A 373 -30.30 19.98 -12.08
C LEU A 373 -30.28 19.83 -10.56
N THR A 374 -31.18 20.52 -9.86
CA THR A 374 -31.37 20.37 -8.42
C THR A 374 -32.33 19.22 -8.13
N ARG A 375 -32.23 18.60 -6.95
CA ARG A 375 -33.00 17.43 -6.48
C ARG A 375 -34.53 17.65 -6.38
N ARG A 376 -35.10 18.67 -6.98
CA ARG A 376 -36.56 18.80 -7.07
C ARG A 376 -37.05 17.78 -8.11
N HIS A 377 -37.81 16.79 -7.63
CA HIS A 377 -38.55 15.79 -8.42
C HIS A 377 -37.86 14.47 -8.80
N GLY A 378 -36.87 14.00 -8.03
CA GLY A 378 -36.45 12.57 -8.13
C GLY A 378 -35.87 12.13 -9.48
N MET A 379 -35.62 13.06 -10.40
CA MET A 379 -34.86 12.83 -11.63
C MET A 379 -33.38 13.05 -11.32
N HIS A 380 -32.58 12.06 -11.66
CA HIS A 380 -31.15 12.02 -11.39
C HIS A 380 -30.41 13.14 -12.15
N ASN A 381 -29.31 13.63 -11.58
CA ASN A 381 -28.41 14.66 -12.13
C ASN A 381 -27.67 14.22 -13.43
N TRP A 382 -28.24 13.33 -14.23
CA TRP A 382 -27.62 12.72 -15.40
C TRP A 382 -28.26 13.26 -16.68
N THR A 383 -27.46 13.79 -17.58
CA THR A 383 -27.88 14.15 -18.93
C THR A 383 -27.40 13.07 -19.90
N PRO A 384 -28.30 12.48 -20.71
CA PRO A 384 -27.88 11.57 -21.78
C PRO A 384 -27.05 12.32 -22.80
N VAL A 385 -25.93 11.73 -23.22
CA VAL A 385 -25.01 12.30 -24.20
C VAL A 385 -24.92 11.36 -25.38
N ALA A 386 -25.08 11.89 -26.59
CA ALA A 386 -24.91 11.12 -27.81
C ALA A 386 -23.48 10.55 -27.87
N MET A 387 -23.35 9.30 -28.32
CA MET A 387 -22.03 8.76 -28.66
C MET A 387 -21.47 9.54 -29.87
N ALA A 388 -20.15 9.66 -29.95
CA ALA A 388 -19.52 10.32 -31.10
C ALA A 388 -19.85 9.58 -32.40
N GLU A 389 -19.79 10.30 -33.52
CA GLU A 389 -20.09 9.74 -34.84
C GLU A 389 -19.24 8.49 -35.12
N GLY A 390 -19.89 7.43 -35.61
CA GLY A 390 -19.26 6.12 -35.86
C GLY A 390 -19.19 5.19 -34.63
N ILE A 391 -19.45 5.66 -33.41
CA ILE A 391 -19.42 4.81 -32.21
C ILE A 391 -20.80 4.21 -31.96
N THR A 392 -20.87 2.88 -31.98
CA THR A 392 -22.12 2.13 -31.81
C THR A 392 -22.24 1.43 -30.47
N GLY A 393 -21.17 1.41 -29.66
CA GLY A 393 -21.20 0.77 -28.36
C GLY A 393 -19.86 0.77 -27.63
N GLY A 394 -19.67 -0.21 -26.75
CA GLY A 394 -18.41 -0.41 -26.03
C GLY A 394 -18.11 -1.88 -25.78
N ALA A 395 -16.84 -2.21 -25.56
CA ALA A 395 -16.39 -3.52 -25.15
C ALA A 395 -15.66 -3.43 -23.81
N MET A 396 -15.98 -4.34 -22.89
CA MET A 396 -15.39 -4.42 -21.56
C MET A 396 -14.70 -5.77 -21.41
N ARG A 397 -13.46 -5.76 -20.90
CA ARG A 397 -12.73 -7.01 -20.67
C ARG A 397 -13.36 -7.78 -19.50
N GLN A 398 -13.38 -9.10 -19.58
CA GLN A 398 -13.96 -9.96 -18.54
C GLN A 398 -13.11 -10.00 -17.25
N SER A 399 -11.80 -9.85 -17.39
CA SER A 399 -10.84 -9.84 -16.27
C SER A 399 -10.65 -8.45 -15.69
N VAL A 400 -10.44 -8.40 -14.38
CA VAL A 400 -10.16 -7.16 -13.66
C VAL A 400 -8.76 -6.66 -13.96
N PHE A 401 -8.70 -5.37 -14.25
CA PHE A 401 -7.48 -4.61 -14.52
C PHE A 401 -6.88 -4.01 -13.24
N GLY A 402 -7.70 -3.56 -12.29
CA GLY A 402 -7.25 -2.95 -11.05
C GLY A 402 -8.34 -2.89 -10.00
N GLU A 403 -7.96 -2.69 -8.74
CA GLU A 403 -8.90 -2.67 -7.62
C GLU A 403 -8.56 -1.54 -6.65
N GLY A 404 -9.56 -0.72 -6.33
CA GLY A 404 -9.51 0.25 -5.25
C GLY A 404 -10.42 -0.15 -4.09
N ALA A 405 -10.44 0.66 -3.03
CA ALA A 405 -11.23 0.38 -1.83
C ALA A 405 -12.74 0.22 -2.10
N GLU A 406 -13.28 1.01 -3.04
CA GLU A 406 -14.71 1.04 -3.36
C GLU A 406 -15.06 0.51 -4.76
N ARG A 407 -14.07 0.46 -5.67
CA ARG A 407 -14.31 0.20 -7.10
C ARG A 407 -13.35 -0.83 -7.67
N ILE A 408 -13.88 -1.68 -8.54
CA ILE A 408 -13.14 -2.59 -9.41
C ILE A 408 -13.01 -1.89 -10.77
N VAL A 409 -11.87 -2.08 -11.42
CA VAL A 409 -11.52 -1.43 -12.68
C VAL A 409 -11.29 -2.49 -13.76
N TYR A 410 -11.92 -2.32 -14.91
CA TYR A 410 -11.81 -3.16 -16.10
C TYR A 410 -11.20 -2.36 -17.25
N GLN A 411 -10.53 -3.05 -18.19
CA GLN A 411 -10.20 -2.41 -19.46
C GLN A 411 -11.49 -2.20 -20.27
N PHE A 412 -11.59 -1.04 -20.91
CA PHE A 412 -12.74 -0.67 -21.73
C PHE A 412 -12.28 -0.02 -23.03
N CYS A 413 -13.02 -0.25 -24.10
CA CYS A 413 -12.83 0.49 -25.35
C CYS A 413 -14.18 0.76 -26.00
N GLN A 414 -14.23 1.82 -26.81
CA GLN A 414 -15.41 2.10 -27.63
C GLN A 414 -15.36 1.23 -28.88
N VAL A 415 -16.52 0.87 -29.43
CA VAL A 415 -16.59 0.05 -30.63
C VAL A 415 -17.51 0.63 -31.69
N GLN A 416 -17.16 0.37 -32.95
CA GLN A 416 -17.96 0.61 -34.13
C GLN A 416 -18.40 -0.73 -34.72
N ARG A 417 -19.71 -0.90 -34.93
CA ARG A 417 -20.29 -2.08 -35.56
C ARG A 417 -20.36 -1.85 -37.06
N SER A 418 -19.72 -2.72 -37.84
CA SER A 418 -19.82 -2.70 -39.30
C SER A 418 -21.20 -3.20 -39.76
N SER A 419 -21.53 -2.95 -41.03
CA SER A 419 -22.69 -3.52 -41.72
C SER A 419 -22.68 -5.05 -41.75
N THR A 420 -21.50 -5.68 -41.62
CA THR A 420 -21.31 -7.13 -41.54
C THR A 420 -21.46 -7.71 -40.13
N GLY A 421 -21.71 -6.86 -39.13
CA GLY A 421 -21.95 -7.27 -37.74
C GLY A 421 -20.69 -7.45 -36.89
N VAL A 422 -19.50 -7.21 -37.45
CA VAL A 422 -18.22 -7.29 -36.73
C VAL A 422 -17.97 -5.96 -36.00
N ALA A 423 -17.57 -6.03 -34.74
CA ALA A 423 -17.20 -4.85 -33.94
C ALA A 423 -15.71 -4.56 -34.11
N THR A 424 -15.37 -3.32 -34.45
CA THR A 424 -13.99 -2.81 -34.49
C THR A 424 -13.77 -1.81 -33.35
N VAL A 425 -12.57 -1.80 -32.78
CA VAL A 425 -12.24 -0.90 -31.67
C VAL A 425 -11.98 0.52 -32.18
N VAL A 426 -12.55 1.49 -31.46
CA VAL A 426 -12.34 2.92 -31.65
C VAL A 426 -11.45 3.43 -30.49
N PRO A 427 -10.25 3.97 -30.77
CA PRO A 427 -9.39 4.58 -29.75
C PRO A 427 -10.06 5.79 -29.05
N PRO A 428 -9.62 6.18 -27.85
CA PRO A 428 -8.50 5.63 -27.07
C PRO A 428 -8.88 4.43 -26.18
N MET A 429 -7.87 3.77 -25.58
CA MET A 429 -8.13 2.87 -24.44
C MET A 429 -8.73 3.64 -23.28
N MET A 430 -9.67 3.00 -22.61
CA MET A 430 -10.38 3.54 -21.46
C MET A 430 -10.37 2.50 -20.33
N VAL A 431 -10.83 2.94 -19.17
CA VAL A 431 -11.13 2.05 -18.05
C VAL A 431 -12.58 2.19 -17.67
N ALA A 432 -13.23 1.06 -17.38
CA ALA A 432 -14.56 1.01 -16.79
C ALA A 432 -14.45 0.69 -15.30
N LYS A 433 -14.97 1.55 -14.45
CA LYS A 433 -14.97 1.42 -12.99
C LYS A 433 -16.36 1.06 -12.51
N TYR A 434 -16.42 0.06 -11.65
CA TYR A 434 -17.66 -0.51 -11.16
C TYR A 434 -17.62 -0.74 -9.65
N SER A 435 -18.78 -0.74 -8.99
CA SER A 435 -18.85 -0.97 -7.54
C SER A 435 -18.31 -2.35 -7.18
N ARG A 436 -17.49 -2.41 -6.14
CA ARG A 436 -17.03 -3.70 -5.57
C ARG A 436 -18.17 -4.50 -4.91
N TYR A 437 -19.22 -3.81 -4.49
CA TYR A 437 -20.38 -4.39 -3.82
C TYR A 437 -21.47 -4.75 -4.82
N VAL A 438 -22.16 -5.86 -4.59
CA VAL A 438 -23.40 -6.18 -5.32
C VAL A 438 -24.46 -5.15 -4.94
N MET A 439 -25.09 -4.53 -5.94
CA MET A 439 -26.14 -3.52 -5.76
C MET A 439 -27.48 -4.10 -6.22
N SER A 440 -28.57 -3.71 -5.56
CA SER A 440 -29.87 -4.37 -5.72
C SER A 440 -30.64 -3.90 -6.94
N ASN A 441 -30.31 -2.73 -7.50
CA ASN A 441 -30.97 -2.15 -8.67
C ASN A 441 -30.11 -1.09 -9.37
N SER A 442 -30.47 -0.75 -10.61
CA SER A 442 -29.75 0.23 -11.45
C SER A 442 -29.78 1.66 -10.92
N LYS A 443 -30.78 2.06 -10.12
CA LYS A 443 -30.83 3.41 -9.52
C LYS A 443 -29.74 3.59 -8.47
N GLU A 444 -29.50 2.57 -7.66
CA GLU A 444 -28.42 2.57 -6.68
C GLU A 444 -27.04 2.63 -7.35
N GLU A 445 -26.84 1.91 -8.45
CA GLU A 445 -25.59 1.97 -9.21
C GLU A 445 -25.32 3.35 -9.80
N MET A 446 -26.33 3.95 -10.43
CA MET A 446 -26.23 5.31 -10.97
C MET A 446 -25.94 6.33 -9.85
N HIS A 447 -26.53 6.15 -8.66
CA HIS A 447 -26.25 7.03 -7.51
C HIS A 447 -24.84 6.83 -6.96
N PHE A 448 -24.33 5.60 -6.95
CA PHE A 448 -22.96 5.30 -6.54
C PHE A 448 -21.94 6.05 -7.42
N HIS A 449 -22.12 6.01 -8.75
CA HIS A 449 -21.24 6.72 -9.68
C HIS A 449 -21.33 8.25 -9.58
N GLU A 450 -22.49 8.77 -9.17
CA GLU A 450 -22.75 10.21 -9.05
C GLU A 450 -21.72 10.90 -8.15
N VAL A 451 -21.39 10.25 -7.02
CA VAL A 451 -20.44 10.78 -6.03
C VAL A 451 -19.06 10.94 -6.65
N PHE A 452 -18.55 9.92 -7.35
CA PHE A 452 -17.23 9.96 -7.98
C PHE A 452 -17.17 11.00 -9.10
N CYS A 453 -18.19 11.04 -9.97
CA CYS A 453 -18.27 12.05 -11.02
C CYS A 453 -18.32 13.48 -10.45
N ARG A 454 -19.07 13.69 -9.36
CA ARG A 454 -19.16 14.99 -8.68
C ARG A 454 -17.81 15.39 -8.09
N THR A 455 -17.14 14.46 -7.41
CA THR A 455 -15.82 14.71 -6.78
C THR A 455 -14.77 15.06 -7.84
N GLN A 456 -14.65 14.26 -8.90
CA GLN A 456 -13.70 14.49 -9.99
C GLN A 456 -13.95 15.81 -10.72
N ARG A 457 -15.21 16.12 -11.05
CA ARG A 457 -15.59 17.39 -11.67
C ARG A 457 -15.32 18.59 -10.77
N THR A 458 -15.57 18.46 -9.46
CA THR A 458 -15.31 19.53 -8.49
C THR A 458 -13.80 19.80 -8.37
N ALA A 459 -12.98 18.75 -8.31
CA ALA A 459 -11.53 18.88 -8.35
C ALA A 459 -11.04 19.56 -9.64
N GLY A 460 -11.65 19.21 -10.79
CA GLY A 460 -11.40 19.88 -12.08
C GLY A 460 -11.68 21.38 -12.06
N LYS A 461 -12.78 21.82 -11.42
CA LYS A 461 -13.07 23.26 -11.25
C LYS A 461 -11.98 23.96 -10.42
N TYR A 462 -11.48 23.33 -9.36
CA TYR A 462 -10.36 23.87 -8.58
C TYR A 462 -9.08 23.93 -9.41
N ALA A 463 -8.79 22.89 -10.20
CA ALA A 463 -7.60 22.82 -11.06
C ALA A 463 -7.61 23.93 -12.11
N HIS A 464 -8.75 24.19 -12.76
CA HIS A 464 -8.90 25.30 -13.69
C HIS A 464 -8.58 26.66 -13.03
N ARG A 465 -9.12 26.90 -11.82
CA ARG A 465 -8.83 28.14 -11.07
C ARG A 465 -7.37 28.23 -10.64
N PHE A 466 -6.77 27.12 -10.22
CA PHE A 466 -5.36 27.03 -9.86
C PHE A 466 -4.45 27.37 -11.05
N ASN A 467 -4.66 26.72 -12.20
CA ASN A 467 -3.90 26.98 -13.42
C ASN A 467 -4.00 28.45 -13.84
N ALA A 468 -5.20 29.04 -13.77
CA ALA A 468 -5.42 30.44 -14.10
C ALA A 468 -4.68 31.41 -13.13
N ASP A 469 -4.66 31.09 -11.83
CA ASP A 469 -3.94 31.91 -10.84
C ASP A 469 -2.42 31.74 -10.96
N VAL A 470 -1.92 30.55 -11.28
CA VAL A 470 -0.50 30.29 -11.57
C VAL A 470 -0.05 31.05 -12.82
N ALA A 471 -0.82 30.98 -13.91
CA ALA A 471 -0.51 31.64 -15.18
C ALA A 471 -0.41 33.18 -15.08
N LYS A 472 -1.07 33.80 -14.08
CA LYS A 472 -0.92 35.23 -13.80
C LYS A 472 0.44 35.57 -13.16
N LYS A 473 1.08 34.63 -12.47
CA LYS A 473 2.25 34.87 -11.61
C LYS A 473 3.55 34.27 -12.14
N ALA A 474 3.50 33.16 -12.86
CA ALA A 474 4.67 32.50 -13.44
C ALA A 474 4.36 31.88 -14.80
N ASN A 475 5.40 31.83 -15.64
CA ASN A 475 5.38 31.12 -16.93
C ASN A 475 5.99 29.73 -16.76
N ASN A 476 5.66 28.81 -17.66
CA ASN A 476 6.25 27.47 -17.74
C ASN A 476 6.12 26.61 -16.47
N VAL A 477 5.10 26.84 -15.65
CA VAL A 477 4.75 25.98 -14.50
C VAL A 477 3.80 24.90 -14.98
N ALA A 478 3.99 23.66 -14.51
CA ALA A 478 3.14 22.56 -14.91
C ALA A 478 1.67 22.78 -14.52
N THR A 479 0.75 22.43 -15.42
CA THR A 479 -0.71 22.58 -15.21
C THR A 479 -1.31 21.30 -14.67
N ILE A 480 -2.49 21.41 -14.04
CA ILE A 480 -3.26 20.26 -13.55
C ILE A 480 -4.57 20.14 -14.30
N THR A 481 -4.87 18.95 -14.79
CA THR A 481 -6.15 18.60 -15.41
C THR A 481 -6.66 17.28 -14.84
N PHE A 482 -7.92 17.27 -14.40
CA PHE A 482 -8.58 16.03 -13.99
C PHE A 482 -9.29 15.40 -15.17
N LEU A 483 -9.22 14.07 -15.29
CA LEU A 483 -9.89 13.35 -16.37
C LEU A 483 -11.40 13.57 -16.35
N GLU A 484 -11.99 13.66 -17.53
CA GLU A 484 -13.44 13.60 -17.65
C GLU A 484 -13.94 12.17 -17.48
N CYS A 485 -14.99 12.01 -16.70
CA CYS A 485 -15.66 10.73 -16.49
C CYS A 485 -17.09 10.80 -17.01
N SER A 486 -17.55 9.71 -17.65
CA SER A 486 -18.93 9.53 -18.10
C SER A 486 -19.46 8.20 -17.58
N VAL A 487 -20.77 8.06 -17.38
CA VAL A 487 -21.36 6.77 -17.01
C VAL A 487 -21.95 6.11 -18.25
N TYR A 488 -21.54 4.87 -18.51
CA TYR A 488 -22.11 4.04 -19.57
C TYR A 488 -23.08 3.06 -18.93
N VAL A 489 -24.27 2.91 -19.53
CA VAL A 489 -25.19 1.83 -19.21
C VAL A 489 -25.05 0.79 -20.32
N LEU A 490 -24.52 -0.38 -19.96
CA LEU A 490 -24.23 -1.52 -20.83
C LEU A 490 -25.21 -2.64 -20.45
N ASP A 491 -26.22 -2.88 -21.30
CA ASP A 491 -27.28 -3.88 -21.08
C ASP A 491 -27.89 -3.84 -19.66
N GLY A 492 -28.15 -2.62 -19.17
CA GLY A 492 -28.76 -2.37 -17.86
C GLY A 492 -27.76 -2.21 -16.70
N THR A 493 -26.49 -2.54 -16.89
CA THR A 493 -25.42 -2.35 -15.89
C THR A 493 -24.73 -1.01 -16.08
N SER A 494 -24.60 -0.21 -15.03
CA SER A 494 -23.96 1.11 -15.14
C SER A 494 -22.49 1.10 -14.69
N VAL A 495 -21.58 1.63 -15.51
CA VAL A 495 -20.14 1.72 -15.22
C VAL A 495 -19.63 3.14 -15.45
N LEU A 496 -18.73 3.62 -14.59
CA LEU A 496 -18.04 4.90 -14.78
C LEU A 496 -16.84 4.68 -15.68
N VAL A 497 -16.80 5.37 -16.81
CA VAL A 497 -15.76 5.24 -17.84
C VAL A 497 -14.95 6.53 -17.94
N GLU A 498 -13.63 6.38 -18.01
CA GLU A 498 -12.66 7.46 -18.25
C GLU A 498 -11.47 6.95 -19.07
N THR A 499 -10.66 7.87 -19.60
CA THR A 499 -9.47 7.53 -20.39
C THR A 499 -8.45 6.74 -19.56
N MET A 500 -7.87 5.70 -20.15
CA MET A 500 -6.84 4.90 -19.50
C MET A 500 -5.50 5.65 -19.51
N LEU A 501 -4.94 5.92 -18.33
CA LEU A 501 -3.61 6.53 -18.21
C LEU A 501 -2.50 5.47 -18.41
N PRO A 502 -1.32 5.86 -18.93
CA PRO A 502 -0.16 4.97 -19.05
C PRO A 502 0.30 4.42 -17.69
N GLN A 503 0.13 3.12 -17.46
CA GLN A 503 0.33 2.52 -16.13
C GLN A 503 1.79 2.55 -15.65
N ALA A 504 2.75 2.38 -16.56
CA ALA A 504 4.17 2.46 -16.22
C ALA A 504 4.61 3.85 -15.68
N GLN A 505 3.80 4.89 -15.90
CA GLN A 505 4.08 6.27 -15.48
C GLN A 505 3.14 6.73 -14.36
N TYR A 506 2.19 5.87 -13.95
CA TYR A 506 1.18 6.23 -12.96
C TYR A 506 1.83 6.44 -11.59
N LYS A 507 1.53 7.57 -10.96
CA LYS A 507 2.15 8.02 -9.72
C LYS A 507 1.12 8.65 -8.79
N LYS A 508 1.36 8.52 -7.49
CA LYS A 508 0.61 9.19 -6.42
C LYS A 508 1.52 10.22 -5.75
N TRP A 509 1.09 11.48 -5.73
CA TRP A 509 1.87 12.60 -5.19
C TRP A 509 1.50 12.95 -3.75
N ASN A 510 0.25 12.69 -3.36
CA ASN A 510 -0.20 12.76 -1.97
C ASN A 510 -1.37 11.82 -1.70
N GLY A 511 -1.74 11.65 -0.43
CA GLY A 511 -2.81 10.75 0.00
C GLY A 511 -3.85 11.40 0.91
N ASN A 512 -5.00 10.76 1.02
CA ASN A 512 -6.08 11.12 1.95
C ASN A 512 -5.75 10.89 3.46
N ASN A 513 -4.51 10.47 3.76
CA ASN A 513 -3.99 10.25 5.10
C ASN A 513 -2.80 11.13 5.49
N GLY A 514 -2.45 12.11 4.66
CA GLY A 514 -1.30 12.99 4.90
C GLY A 514 -0.01 12.52 4.22
N TYR A 515 -0.03 11.45 3.42
CA TYR A 515 1.13 11.09 2.59
C TYR A 515 1.57 12.23 1.66
N VAL A 516 2.88 12.46 1.54
CA VAL A 516 3.52 13.37 0.56
C VAL A 516 4.70 12.67 -0.10
N GLN A 517 4.76 12.71 -1.42
CA GLN A 517 5.86 12.11 -2.16
C GLN A 517 7.16 12.92 -2.03
N GLY A 518 8.29 12.25 -1.81
CA GLY A 518 9.62 12.85 -1.82
C GLY A 518 10.09 13.43 -0.48
N GLN A 519 9.22 13.49 0.54
CA GLN A 519 9.66 13.71 1.92
C GLN A 519 10.39 12.46 2.41
N SER A 520 11.72 12.58 2.61
CA SER A 520 12.55 11.55 3.22
C SER A 520 12.01 11.21 4.60
N GLN A 521 11.58 9.95 4.74
CA GLN A 521 11.13 9.30 5.96
C GLN A 521 10.10 10.11 6.74
N VAL A 522 8.87 9.59 6.80
CA VAL A 522 8.06 9.80 8.00
C VAL A 522 8.94 9.39 9.16
N LYS A 523 9.48 10.38 9.90
CA LYS A 523 10.09 10.17 11.21
C LYS A 523 9.13 9.23 11.95
N ALA A 524 9.66 8.17 12.56
CA ALA A 524 8.87 7.23 13.34
C ALA A 524 7.75 7.99 14.07
N PRO A 525 6.48 7.57 13.92
CA PRO A 525 5.35 8.36 14.38
C PRO A 525 5.60 8.78 15.82
N ASN A 526 5.56 10.09 16.09
CA ASN A 526 5.74 10.57 17.46
C ASN A 526 4.63 9.94 18.30
N VAL A 527 5.00 8.94 19.10
CA VAL A 527 4.06 8.08 19.80
C VAL A 527 3.17 8.91 20.72
N HIS A 528 3.71 9.94 21.37
CA HIS A 528 2.92 10.83 22.21
C HIS A 528 1.82 11.56 21.42
N LYS A 529 2.11 12.03 20.20
CA LYS A 529 1.11 12.65 19.30
C LYS A 529 0.11 11.64 18.76
N LEU A 530 0.57 10.41 18.46
CA LEU A 530 -0.30 9.32 18.02
C LEU A 530 -1.30 8.94 19.12
N LEU A 531 -0.82 8.67 20.34
CA LEU A 531 -1.65 8.33 21.49
C LEU A 531 -2.65 9.46 21.82
N GLN A 532 -2.21 10.72 21.74
CA GLN A 532 -3.10 11.88 21.91
C GLN A 532 -4.17 11.95 20.80
N SER A 533 -3.82 11.68 19.55
CA SER A 533 -4.78 11.65 18.43
C SER A 533 -5.77 10.49 18.50
N LEU A 534 -5.41 9.40 19.18
CA LEU A 534 -6.25 8.24 19.43
C LEU A 534 -7.12 8.42 20.69
N GLY A 535 -7.06 9.57 21.36
CA GLY A 535 -7.86 9.85 22.56
C GLY A 535 -7.42 9.10 23.82
N ILE A 536 -6.22 8.50 23.81
CA ILE A 536 -5.66 7.80 24.96
C ILE A 536 -5.04 8.85 25.88
N SER A 537 -5.81 9.30 26.88
CA SER A 537 -5.27 10.13 27.97
C SER A 537 -4.40 9.26 28.87
N GLN A 538 -3.15 9.67 29.11
CA GLN A 538 -2.25 9.01 30.05
C GLN A 538 -2.88 8.97 31.46
N GLN A 539 -3.53 7.86 31.79
CA GLN A 539 -3.78 7.43 33.16
C GLN A 539 -3.19 6.02 33.31
N LEU A 540 -1.87 5.92 33.21
CA LEU A 540 -1.13 4.79 33.77
C LEU A 540 -0.32 5.36 34.92
N GLU A 541 -0.88 5.33 36.13
CA GLU A 541 -0.06 5.49 37.32
C GLU A 541 0.90 4.29 37.43
N PRO A 542 2.20 4.50 37.68
CA PRO A 542 3.13 3.41 37.94
C PRO A 542 2.78 2.71 39.27
N PRO A 543 3.11 1.41 39.43
CA PRO A 543 2.75 0.64 40.63
C PRO A 543 3.41 1.24 41.89
N PRO A 544 2.73 1.20 43.06
CA PRO A 544 3.14 2.00 44.21
C PRO A 544 4.39 1.41 44.89
N LEU A 545 5.46 2.21 44.91
CA LEU A 545 6.55 2.08 45.88
C LEU A 545 6.19 2.91 47.12
N ALA A 546 6.26 2.25 48.28
CA ALA A 546 5.82 2.74 49.58
C ALA A 546 6.46 4.09 49.99
N ARG A 547 5.62 5.05 50.43
CA ARG A 547 5.81 5.82 51.68
C ARG A 547 4.70 6.87 51.94
N ALA A 548 4.24 6.84 53.20
CA ALA A 548 3.88 7.93 54.10
C ALA A 548 2.92 9.07 53.64
N THR A 549 1.77 9.08 54.31
CA THR A 549 0.92 10.23 54.72
C THR A 549 1.53 11.64 54.61
N THR A 550 0.78 12.57 53.99
CA THR A 550 0.24 13.81 54.62
C THR A 550 -0.70 14.60 53.68
N GLN A 551 -1.93 14.80 54.16
CA GLN A 551 -2.81 16.00 54.12
C GLN A 551 -3.03 16.86 52.85
N SER A 552 -4.31 16.87 52.41
CA SER A 552 -5.23 17.99 52.08
C SER A 552 -4.67 19.38 51.74
N ILE A 553 -5.22 20.01 50.67
CA ILE A 553 -5.94 21.30 50.71
C ILE A 553 -6.55 21.65 49.31
N ASN A 554 -7.88 21.88 49.34
CA ASN A 554 -8.79 22.74 48.56
C ASN A 554 -8.82 22.80 47.01
N LYS A 555 -10.00 22.40 46.48
CA LYS A 555 -10.68 22.93 45.28
C LYS A 555 -11.19 24.36 45.52
N PRO A 556 -11.50 25.09 44.43
CA PRO A 556 -12.83 25.68 44.32
C PRO A 556 -13.58 25.27 43.06
N THR A 557 -14.89 25.21 43.27
CA THR A 557 -16.07 25.02 42.40
C THR A 557 -16.17 26.08 41.29
N LEU A 558 -16.49 25.70 40.05
CA LEU A 558 -17.84 25.56 39.44
C LEU A 558 -18.39 26.91 38.99
N ASP A 559 -18.62 27.07 37.69
CA ASP A 559 -19.81 27.76 37.21
C ASP A 559 -20.25 27.26 35.83
N ARG A 560 -21.58 27.14 35.77
CA ARG A 560 -22.43 26.55 34.76
C ARG A 560 -23.16 27.72 34.13
N ILE A 561 -23.16 27.83 32.80
CA ILE A 561 -24.12 28.68 32.09
C ILE A 561 -24.77 27.82 31.01
N GLU A 562 -26.09 27.75 31.11
CA GLU A 562 -27.05 27.08 30.26
C GLU A 562 -27.41 27.95 29.04
N GLU A 563 -27.80 27.24 27.98
CA GLU A 563 -28.81 27.54 26.94
C GLU A 563 -28.65 28.77 26.05
N GLU A 564 -28.76 28.55 24.73
CA GLU A 564 -30.00 28.91 24.00
C GLU A 564 -29.99 28.29 22.57
N ASP A 565 -31.05 27.54 22.28
CA ASP A 565 -31.47 27.05 20.97
C ASP A 565 -32.29 28.13 20.25
N GLU A 566 -31.85 28.61 19.08
CA GLU A 566 -32.65 29.18 17.98
C GLU A 566 -31.74 29.16 16.73
N SER A 567 -32.12 28.91 15.48
CA SER A 567 -33.38 28.74 14.77
C SER A 567 -33.09 28.03 13.44
N SER A 568 -34.15 27.57 12.78
CA SER A 568 -34.21 27.11 11.40
C SER A 568 -33.45 27.97 10.39
N ASP A 569 -32.67 27.36 9.49
CA ASP A 569 -32.36 27.95 8.19
C ASP A 569 -32.38 26.91 7.07
N SER A 570 -33.15 27.24 6.05
CA SER A 570 -33.33 26.54 4.79
C SER A 570 -32.17 26.85 3.86
N ASP A 571 -31.28 25.89 3.60
CA ASP A 571 -30.21 26.10 2.63
C ASP A 571 -30.69 25.82 1.20
N CYS A 572 -31.08 26.93 0.56
CA CYS A 572 -31.20 27.10 -0.87
C CYS A 572 -29.83 26.93 -1.57
N ASP A 573 -29.86 26.26 -2.71
CA ASP A 573 -28.80 26.26 -3.71
C ASP A 573 -28.64 27.69 -4.27
N ASP A 574 -27.63 28.44 -3.82
CA ASP A 574 -27.18 29.66 -4.49
C ASP A 574 -25.65 29.72 -4.53
N ASP A 575 -25.08 29.11 -5.58
CA ASP A 575 -23.68 29.28 -5.98
C ASP A 575 -23.57 30.54 -6.87
N VAL A 576 -24.02 31.69 -6.37
CA VAL A 576 -23.84 33.01 -6.99
C VAL A 576 -23.04 33.90 -6.03
N CYS A 577 -21.75 34.09 -6.32
CA CYS A 577 -21.01 35.22 -5.75
C CYS A 577 -21.09 36.42 -6.74
N PRO A 578 -21.32 37.64 -6.25
CA PRO A 578 -21.53 38.83 -7.07
C PRO A 578 -20.26 39.26 -7.82
N PRO A 579 -20.38 40.09 -8.89
CA PRO A 579 -19.25 40.57 -9.64
C PRO A 579 -18.47 41.65 -8.86
N ASN A 580 -17.15 41.57 -8.95
CA ASN A 580 -16.17 42.63 -8.68
C ASN A 580 -16.21 43.34 -7.31
N LEU A 581 -15.35 42.91 -6.40
CA LEU A 581 -14.59 43.85 -5.59
C LEU A 581 -13.27 44.14 -6.31
N THR A 582 -13.24 45.27 -7.01
CA THR A 582 -12.03 45.87 -7.58
C THR A 582 -11.07 46.23 -6.45
N VAL A 583 -10.15 45.31 -6.13
CA VAL A 583 -8.88 45.69 -5.53
C VAL A 583 -8.01 46.19 -6.67
N GLN A 584 -7.82 47.51 -6.74
CA GLN A 584 -6.78 48.12 -7.56
C GLN A 584 -5.41 47.69 -6.98
N GLY A 585 -4.94 46.52 -7.41
CA GLY A 585 -3.57 46.07 -7.21
C GLY A 585 -2.81 46.27 -8.51
N ALA A 586 -1.90 47.24 -8.53
CA ALA A 586 -0.94 47.43 -9.60
C ALA A 586 -0.32 46.08 -10.01
N GLY A 587 -0.27 45.81 -11.31
CA GLY A 587 0.24 44.55 -11.86
C GLY A 587 1.63 44.23 -11.29
N GLN A 588 1.70 43.21 -10.43
CA GLN A 588 2.99 42.70 -9.98
C GLN A 588 3.77 42.19 -11.22
N PRO A 589 5.04 42.56 -11.38
CA PRO A 589 5.84 42.11 -12.51
C PRO A 589 5.92 40.57 -12.51
N ARG A 590 5.75 39.97 -13.69
CA ARG A 590 5.95 38.53 -13.89
C ARG A 590 7.38 38.19 -13.49
N ASN A 591 7.54 37.32 -12.50
CA ASN A 591 8.84 37.04 -11.92
C ASN A 591 9.54 35.94 -12.75
N ASN A 592 10.19 36.32 -13.84
CA ASN A 592 10.79 35.40 -14.83
C ASN A 592 11.96 34.55 -14.28
N ASN A 593 12.41 34.78 -13.05
CA ASN A 593 13.55 34.08 -12.42
C ASN A 593 13.17 33.02 -11.38
N VAL A 594 11.89 32.73 -11.16
CA VAL A 594 11.48 31.72 -10.16
C VAL A 594 11.33 30.35 -10.83
N ILE A 595 12.28 29.46 -10.59
CA ILE A 595 12.19 28.04 -10.98
C ILE A 595 11.24 27.35 -9.99
N ILE A 596 10.13 26.82 -10.50
CA ILE A 596 9.19 26.00 -9.73
C ILE A 596 9.45 24.53 -10.08
N ALA A 597 9.72 23.71 -9.06
CA ALA A 597 9.86 22.27 -9.22
C ALA A 597 8.52 21.67 -9.65
N VAL A 598 8.53 20.69 -10.56
CA VAL A 598 7.28 20.09 -11.06
C VAL A 598 6.58 19.32 -9.94
N GLU A 599 7.35 18.67 -9.08
CA GLU A 599 6.91 17.96 -7.88
C GLU A 599 6.24 18.85 -6.81
N ASP A 600 6.47 20.16 -6.84
CA ASP A 600 5.83 21.11 -5.91
C ASP A 600 4.36 21.39 -6.26
N VAL A 601 4.00 21.21 -7.54
CA VAL A 601 2.70 21.60 -8.08
C VAL A 601 1.53 20.88 -7.41
N PRO A 602 1.55 19.54 -7.23
CA PRO A 602 0.45 18.84 -6.54
C PRO A 602 0.26 19.26 -5.08
N GLN A 603 1.35 19.49 -4.34
CA GLN A 603 1.28 19.94 -2.95
C GLN A 603 0.68 21.34 -2.83
N ALA A 604 1.15 22.27 -3.68
CA ALA A 604 0.62 23.63 -3.72
C ALA A 604 -0.85 23.66 -4.15
N PHE A 605 -1.27 22.76 -5.05
CA PHE A 605 -2.66 22.64 -5.47
C PHE A 605 -3.58 22.24 -4.31
N SER A 606 -3.22 21.20 -3.55
CA SER A 606 -4.02 20.79 -2.37
C SER A 606 -4.17 21.93 -1.36
N HIS A 607 -3.08 22.63 -1.02
CA HIS A 607 -3.12 23.80 -0.14
C HIS A 607 -3.96 24.95 -0.74
N PHE A 608 -3.80 25.24 -2.04
CA PHE A 608 -4.59 26.25 -2.74
C PHE A 608 -6.09 25.97 -2.63
N THR A 609 -6.53 24.72 -2.79
CA THR A 609 -7.95 24.36 -2.71
C THR A 609 -8.54 24.67 -1.33
N TYR A 610 -7.81 24.34 -0.26
CA TYR A 610 -8.19 24.67 1.11
C TYR A 610 -8.30 26.17 1.34
N PHE A 611 -7.30 26.94 0.90
CA PHE A 611 -7.31 28.38 1.11
C PHE A 611 -8.40 29.08 0.30
N LYS A 612 -8.51 28.77 -1.01
CA LYS A 612 -9.48 29.42 -1.91
C LYS A 612 -10.92 29.04 -1.62
N SER A 613 -11.16 27.87 -1.04
CA SER A 613 -12.47 27.47 -0.56
C SER A 613 -12.85 28.12 0.79
N ARG A 614 -12.02 29.02 1.33
CA ARG A 614 -12.15 29.59 2.68
C ARG A 614 -12.20 28.50 3.75
N ARG A 615 -11.29 27.52 3.65
CA ARG A 615 -11.15 26.38 4.57
C ARG A 615 -12.36 25.42 4.56
N LYS A 616 -13.20 25.46 3.52
CA LYS A 616 -14.38 24.59 3.39
C LYS A 616 -14.09 23.26 2.72
N ALA A 617 -13.11 23.20 1.80
CA ALA A 617 -12.81 22.02 1.02
C ALA A 617 -11.31 21.87 0.73
N LEU A 618 -10.78 20.65 0.85
CA LEU A 618 -9.39 20.31 0.50
C LEU A 618 -9.38 19.13 -0.48
N VAL A 619 -8.78 19.32 -1.65
CA VAL A 619 -8.58 18.28 -2.65
C VAL A 619 -7.23 17.59 -2.40
N CYS A 620 -7.24 16.28 -2.22
CA CYS A 620 -6.06 15.43 -2.01
C CYS A 620 -6.22 14.09 -2.74
N ASP A 621 -5.37 13.12 -2.41
CA ASP A 621 -5.26 11.85 -3.14
C ASP A 621 -4.89 12.06 -4.61
N LEU A 622 -3.97 13.00 -4.85
CA LEU A 622 -3.56 13.40 -6.19
C LEU A 622 -2.73 12.27 -6.83
N GLN A 623 -3.30 11.64 -7.85
CA GLN A 623 -2.72 10.48 -8.54
C GLN A 623 -3.07 10.49 -10.03
N GLY A 624 -2.18 9.92 -10.86
CA GLY A 624 -2.28 10.00 -12.31
C GLY A 624 -0.91 10.00 -12.99
N VAL A 625 -0.76 10.71 -14.10
CA VAL A 625 0.49 10.78 -14.88
C VAL A 625 0.92 12.22 -15.13
N LEU A 626 2.23 12.45 -15.21
CA LEU A 626 2.80 13.71 -15.67
C LEU A 626 3.15 13.60 -17.16
N ASN A 627 2.42 14.32 -18.00
CA ASN A 627 2.75 14.46 -19.41
C ASN A 627 3.84 15.53 -19.58
N THR A 628 5.08 15.09 -19.79
CA THR A 628 6.22 15.97 -20.05
C THR A 628 6.37 16.36 -21.52
N LYS A 629 5.50 15.86 -22.41
CA LYS A 629 5.54 16.19 -23.85
C LYS A 629 4.85 17.51 -24.17
N SER A 630 4.00 18.01 -23.27
CA SER A 630 3.39 19.33 -23.39
C SER A 630 4.31 20.42 -22.82
N THR A 631 4.18 21.64 -23.33
CA THR A 631 4.88 22.82 -22.81
C THR A 631 3.87 23.90 -22.45
N PRO A 632 3.64 24.20 -21.15
CA PRO A 632 4.26 23.55 -19.98
C PRO A 632 3.82 22.08 -19.80
N PRO A 633 4.56 21.29 -18.98
CA PRO A 633 4.15 19.94 -18.62
C PRO A 633 2.75 19.91 -17.98
N GLU A 634 2.02 18.82 -18.14
CA GLU A 634 0.64 18.72 -17.65
C GLU A 634 0.43 17.46 -16.81
N PHE A 635 -0.13 17.62 -15.61
CA PHE A 635 -0.61 16.51 -14.79
C PHE A 635 -2.01 16.09 -15.25
N HIS A 636 -2.15 14.83 -15.66
CA HIS A 636 -3.45 14.20 -15.90
C HIS A 636 -3.81 13.35 -14.68
N LEU A 637 -4.71 13.87 -13.86
CA LEU A 637 -5.09 13.30 -12.57
C LEU A 637 -6.47 12.63 -12.62
N THR A 638 -6.67 11.62 -11.79
CA THR A 638 -7.95 10.93 -11.64
C THR A 638 -8.18 10.51 -10.19
N ASP A 639 -9.43 10.15 -9.85
CA ASP A 639 -9.84 9.66 -8.53
C ASP A 639 -9.38 10.53 -7.34
N PRO A 640 -9.62 11.85 -7.36
CA PRO A 640 -9.31 12.69 -6.22
C PRO A 640 -10.22 12.40 -5.02
N VAL A 641 -9.74 12.76 -3.83
CA VAL A 641 -10.55 12.86 -2.62
C VAL A 641 -10.77 14.32 -2.28
N ILE A 642 -11.99 14.67 -1.86
CA ILE A 642 -12.30 16.00 -1.33
C ILE A 642 -12.74 15.86 0.12
N HIS A 643 -11.95 16.44 1.03
CA HIS A 643 -12.36 16.64 2.41
C HIS A 643 -13.20 17.90 2.51
N HIS A 644 -14.37 17.84 3.14
CA HIS A 644 -15.28 18.99 3.27
C HIS A 644 -15.64 19.29 4.73
N ARG A 645 -15.61 20.57 5.10
CA ARG A 645 -16.09 21.05 6.41
C ARG A 645 -17.61 21.14 6.37
N GLY A 646 -18.29 20.09 6.80
CA GLY A 646 -19.75 20.04 6.95
C GLY A 646 -20.17 19.73 8.39
N HIS A 647 -21.31 20.26 8.80
CA HIS A 647 -22.00 19.89 10.03
C HIS A 647 -23.09 18.87 9.68
N GLY A 648 -22.93 17.61 10.09
CA GLY A 648 -23.93 16.54 9.87
C GLY A 648 -23.33 15.15 9.67
N LYS A 649 -24.16 14.11 9.83
CA LYS A 649 -23.77 12.69 9.68
C LYS A 649 -23.49 12.26 8.23
N VAL A 650 -23.82 13.10 7.22
CA VAL A 650 -23.74 12.74 5.79
C VAL A 650 -22.51 13.37 5.14
N ARG A 651 -21.61 12.54 4.62
CA ARG A 651 -20.40 12.96 3.88
C ARG A 651 -20.76 13.40 2.45
N LYS A 652 -20.35 14.60 2.04
CA LYS A 652 -20.72 15.21 0.74
C LYS A 652 -20.00 14.55 -0.44
N TYR A 653 -18.75 14.13 -0.27
CA TYR A 653 -17.91 13.60 -1.35
C TYR A 653 -17.63 12.09 -1.22
N GLY A 654 -18.54 11.36 -0.57
CA GLY A 654 -18.45 9.92 -0.41
C GLY A 654 -17.69 9.49 0.84
N ARG A 655 -17.37 8.20 0.93
CA ARG A 655 -16.82 7.59 2.16
C ARG A 655 -15.39 8.04 2.45
N THR A 656 -14.62 8.43 1.44
CA THR A 656 -13.24 8.92 1.59
C THR A 656 -13.15 10.37 2.09
N ASP A 657 -14.27 11.07 2.21
CA ASP A 657 -14.35 12.40 2.83
C ASP A 657 -14.23 12.30 4.36
N HIS A 658 -13.01 12.46 4.87
CA HIS A 658 -12.71 12.49 6.31
C HIS A 658 -12.89 13.87 6.96
N GLY A 659 -13.54 14.83 6.27
CA GLY A 659 -13.80 16.17 6.78
C GLY A 659 -12.57 16.86 7.37
N ILE A 660 -12.75 17.56 8.50
CA ILE A 660 -11.68 18.32 9.17
C ILE A 660 -10.49 17.44 9.55
N GLY A 661 -10.73 16.20 10.00
CA GLY A 661 -9.66 15.28 10.38
C GLY A 661 -8.77 14.87 9.21
N GLY A 662 -9.34 14.76 8.00
CA GLY A 662 -8.57 14.58 6.77
C GLY A 662 -7.75 15.82 6.40
N MET A 663 -8.36 17.02 6.52
CA MET A 663 -7.66 18.28 6.28
C MET A 663 -6.45 18.44 7.22
N HIS A 664 -6.62 18.14 8.50
CA HIS A 664 -5.57 18.24 9.50
C HIS A 664 -4.38 17.31 9.17
N ARG A 665 -4.66 16.05 8.82
CA ARG A 665 -3.61 15.10 8.40
C ARG A 665 -2.80 15.58 7.21
N PHE A 666 -3.42 16.24 6.23
CA PHE A 666 -2.70 16.86 5.13
C PHE A 666 -1.73 17.96 5.61
N PHE A 667 -2.20 18.87 6.48
CA PHE A 667 -1.36 19.98 6.96
C PHE A 667 -0.26 19.58 7.95
N GLN A 668 -0.35 18.39 8.57
CA GLN A 668 0.72 17.86 9.42
C GLN A 668 2.01 17.57 8.65
N THR A 669 1.89 17.20 7.38
CA THR A 669 3.02 16.81 6.51
C THR A 669 3.28 17.83 5.42
N HIS A 670 2.30 18.68 5.08
CA HIS A 670 2.48 19.74 4.09
C HIS A 670 3.52 20.76 4.53
N GLU A 671 4.56 20.91 3.71
CA GLU A 671 5.51 22.01 3.82
C GLU A 671 5.26 22.98 2.65
N CYS A 672 5.04 24.25 2.98
CA CYS A 672 4.82 25.28 1.96
C CYS A 672 6.07 25.39 1.07
N ASN A 673 5.88 25.20 -0.23
CA ASN A 673 6.93 25.31 -1.22
C ASN A 673 6.91 26.64 -1.97
N ARG A 674 7.81 26.81 -2.93
CA ARG A 674 7.98 28.07 -3.67
C ARG A 674 6.71 28.47 -4.43
N LEU A 675 5.93 27.51 -4.90
CA LEU A 675 4.67 27.79 -5.57
C LEU A 675 3.58 28.25 -4.59
N CYS A 676 3.56 27.71 -3.36
CA CYS A 676 2.68 28.19 -2.30
C CYS A 676 2.97 29.66 -1.97
N GLU A 677 4.25 30.00 -1.82
CA GLU A 677 4.69 31.38 -1.58
C GLU A 677 4.31 32.30 -2.74
N LEU A 678 4.58 31.89 -3.98
CA LEU A 678 4.22 32.65 -5.18
C LEU A 678 2.72 32.90 -5.23
N LEU A 679 1.89 31.91 -4.86
CA LEU A 679 0.44 32.04 -4.82
C LEU A 679 -0.09 32.87 -3.64
N ASN A 680 0.78 33.38 -2.76
CA ASN A 680 0.44 34.08 -1.52
C ASN A 680 -0.46 33.24 -0.60
N LEU A 681 -0.21 31.92 -0.54
CA LEU A 681 -0.90 31.05 0.40
C LEU A 681 -0.33 31.27 1.81
N PRO A 682 -1.16 31.27 2.86
CA PRO A 682 -0.68 31.43 4.23
C PRO A 682 0.33 30.34 4.61
N LYS A 683 1.43 30.72 5.27
CA LYS A 683 2.38 29.72 5.79
C LYS A 683 1.68 28.86 6.85
N CYS A 684 1.75 27.54 6.67
CA CYS A 684 1.26 26.59 7.66
C CYS A 684 2.27 26.56 8.84
N THR A 685 2.04 27.38 9.87
CA THR A 685 2.78 27.26 11.13
C THR A 685 2.08 26.22 11.99
N ARG A 686 2.85 25.33 12.61
CA ARG A 686 2.36 24.15 13.35
C ARG A 686 1.40 24.49 14.52
N ASP A 687 1.25 25.76 14.88
CA ASP A 687 0.51 26.23 16.05
C ASP A 687 -0.75 27.07 15.75
N GLN A 688 -1.12 27.30 14.47
CA GLN A 688 -2.26 28.17 14.12
C GLN A 688 -3.62 27.44 13.90
N HIS A 689 -3.74 26.18 14.33
CA HIS A 689 -4.99 25.41 14.21
C HIS A 689 -5.79 25.33 15.52
N VAL A 690 -5.85 26.44 16.26
CA VAL A 690 -6.78 26.63 17.38
C VAL A 690 -7.57 27.92 17.15
N SER A 691 -8.58 27.87 16.29
CA SER A 691 -9.79 28.73 16.30
C SER A 691 -10.84 28.23 15.32
#